data_AF-A0A975BY69-F1
#
_entry.id   AF-A0A975BY69-F1
#
_cell.length_a   1.000
_cell.length_b   1.000
_cell.length_c   1.000
_cell.angle_alpha   90.00
_cell.angle_beta   90.00
_cell.angle_gamma   90.00
#
_symmetry.space_group_name_H-M   'P 1'
#
loop_
_entity.id
_entity.type
_entity.pdbx_description
1 polymer ?
#
loop_
_entity_poly.entity_id
_entity_poly.type
_entity_poly.pdbx_seq_one_letter_code
_entity_poly.pdbx_strand_id
1 'polypeptide(L)'
;MVAIFFIASCKPPTIAERRAQKAANSKGDIVIGIVDSSPGIPLFVEGINFAIEELNGEGGILGRKIRAIYRDDEGSVEEGQKIARELGKNTNIIAVVGHCFSDVAIPVSITYEKSGLVFISPGTTNPDLIRSDNKFVFRNIPSDIVTGRELAKFAHRSGYKQIAVIYDRDSTGRRLAEVFYKHADDMGIKIAAEISYSGSWEKDFRLLIAELVKETKFDAVFLGGEIPSGAHFVKQMRKMGVTVPIIGGNSLDSPQLLNIAGKSAQNTILPTVFDPKRSRTLTREFVKKFKSKTGITPDRWAAQGYDAVRLLAFAIKSGDSTVPITLSTILRFLENWEGVTGSYSFTSDGNIIDKSVFFKMVDRGEFRFLERDLRKQENPFEILEEVTLRLPVEGIIPTIDPGLTSDVTSIELTEQLFLALTDFDPKTYEPVPEFATEWKASQNGKFYLFKLREDVTWTNGEPVTAHDVVWAIRRNIDPKTEAPFAHALYALKNARAIHKGKLKDISKIGVNAIDDFTLWFRLEHPVAYFPALVSLWIYRPLPRNTIEKYKDKWTEPKNIQTNGSYKLIAWEKGMAMALQKNQDYYDAKNVRIPKICYYVIPESSVGLAMYKNNQLDIIGDSYLRLPMAELPNILADPVLSAEYSQQPMFSTYAYAFSTNPPLDNVLVRKAIAAAINRKLIIAFITKGGERAAKTYVTPPAFGSVDPEDGVGINFNPAQAKKWLAEAGYPDGKGLPEIMLTYNDSETHREIARAIQIFLKYYLNITLKLDERNWSDYLESLSNPSELHMFRIGWSGDYPDASNWFDSLPHYFSFDKMAWGNSEFVKTVRLAEKEQSLLERKKLYMRAEQIMCEEDCVVTPIFFDIGKYLVKPRIKGWYNMALGGQHIRDWYFEQ
;
A
#
# COMPACT_ATOMS: atom_id res chain seq x y z
N MET A 1 54.68 -46.79 16.96
CA MET A 1 53.28 -46.74 17.42
C MET A 1 53.30 -46.19 18.84
N VAL A 2 53.17 -44.87 19.00
CA VAL A 2 53.08 -44.19 20.29
C VAL A 2 51.84 -43.31 20.24
N ALA A 3 50.93 -43.58 21.16
CA ALA A 3 49.70 -42.86 21.36
C ALA A 3 50.00 -41.45 21.89
N ILE A 4 49.30 -40.45 21.33
CA ILE A 4 49.13 -39.15 21.97
C ILE A 4 47.65 -39.02 22.31
N PHE A 5 47.35 -39.25 23.58
CA PHE A 5 46.09 -38.87 24.22
C PHE A 5 46.01 -37.34 24.26
N PHE A 6 45.12 -36.74 23.48
CA PHE A 6 44.57 -35.43 23.82
C PHE A 6 43.30 -35.66 24.62
N ILE A 7 43.42 -35.58 25.95
CA ILE A 7 42.29 -35.44 26.86
C ILE A 7 41.76 -34.02 26.65
N ALA A 8 40.79 -33.86 25.75
CA ALA A 8 39.95 -32.68 25.77
C ALA A 8 39.03 -32.81 27.00
N SER A 9 39.32 -32.01 28.02
CA SER A 9 38.43 -31.80 29.17
C SER A 9 37.06 -31.33 28.67
N CYS A 10 36.09 -32.24 28.60
CA CYS A 10 34.68 -31.89 28.37
C CYS A 10 34.21 -31.07 29.57
N LYS A 11 34.25 -29.73 29.47
CA LYS A 11 33.57 -28.87 30.43
C LYS A 11 32.09 -29.30 30.48
N PRO A 12 31.49 -29.46 31.67
CA PRO A 12 30.08 -29.79 31.77
C PRO A 12 29.24 -28.70 31.07
N PRO A 13 28.15 -29.07 30.38
CA PRO A 13 27.34 -28.11 29.65
C PRO A 13 26.79 -27.06 30.59
N THR A 14 26.85 -25.81 30.15
CA THR A 14 26.30 -24.64 30.86
C THR A 14 24.81 -24.83 31.12
N ILE A 15 24.25 -24.05 32.05
CA ILE A 15 22.80 -24.08 32.32
C ILE A 15 22.01 -23.73 31.05
N ALA A 16 22.48 -22.76 30.26
CA ALA A 16 21.86 -22.36 29.00
C ALA A 16 21.84 -23.51 27.97
N GLU A 17 22.95 -24.22 27.79
CA GLU A 17 23.02 -25.38 26.88
C GLU A 17 22.10 -26.52 27.33
N ARG A 18 22.08 -26.83 28.64
CA ARG A 18 21.16 -27.83 29.20
C ARG A 18 19.70 -27.45 29.01
N ARG A 19 19.36 -26.17 29.17
CA ARG A 19 18.01 -25.64 28.92
C ARG A 19 17.64 -25.76 27.45
N ALA A 20 18.53 -25.37 26.53
CA ALA A 20 18.30 -25.48 25.09
C ALA A 20 18.06 -26.94 24.66
N GLN A 21 18.91 -27.87 25.12
CA GLN A 21 18.76 -29.30 24.83
C GLN A 21 17.45 -29.85 25.40
N LYS A 22 17.05 -29.44 26.60
CA LYS A 22 15.79 -29.87 27.20
C LYS A 22 14.57 -29.30 26.45
N ALA A 23 14.62 -28.03 26.07
CA ALA A 23 13.57 -27.36 25.33
C ALA A 23 13.37 -27.96 23.92
N ALA A 24 14.44 -28.38 23.26
CA ALA A 24 14.38 -29.03 21.94
C ALA A 24 13.72 -30.43 22.00
N ASN A 25 13.88 -31.14 23.12
CA ASN A 25 13.40 -32.52 23.26
C ASN A 25 12.06 -32.64 24.02
N SER A 26 11.58 -31.55 24.65
CA SER A 26 10.38 -31.59 25.49
C SER A 26 9.11 -31.66 24.66
N LYS A 27 8.24 -32.61 25.00
CA LYS A 27 6.88 -32.75 24.43
C LYS A 27 5.76 -32.33 25.39
N GLY A 28 6.10 -32.03 26.65
CA GLY A 28 5.13 -31.62 27.68
C GLY A 28 4.79 -30.14 27.61
N ASP A 29 4.06 -29.61 28.60
CA ASP A 29 3.69 -28.20 28.65
C ASP A 29 4.88 -27.24 28.46
N ILE A 30 4.61 -26.11 27.83
CA ILE A 30 5.54 -24.99 27.67
C ILE A 30 5.52 -24.20 28.98
N VAL A 31 6.61 -24.24 29.75
CA VAL A 31 6.65 -23.62 31.08
C VAL A 31 7.31 -22.25 31.02
N ILE A 32 6.63 -21.24 31.55
CA ILE A 32 7.13 -19.86 31.65
C ILE A 32 7.08 -19.37 33.10
N GLY A 33 8.02 -18.53 33.50
CA GLY A 33 7.99 -17.84 34.79
C GLY A 33 7.24 -16.52 34.66
N ILE A 34 6.34 -16.24 35.58
CA ILE A 34 5.66 -14.95 35.71
C ILE A 34 6.08 -14.36 37.03
N VAL A 35 6.72 -13.20 36.99
CA VAL A 35 7.17 -12.51 38.22
C VAL A 35 6.48 -11.17 38.34
N ASP A 36 5.57 -11.10 39.30
CA ASP A 36 4.91 -9.87 39.72
C ASP A 36 5.72 -9.16 40.81
N SER A 37 5.37 -7.92 41.10
CA SER A 37 6.02 -7.08 42.10
C SER A 37 4.97 -6.51 43.09
N SER A 38 4.35 -7.38 43.90
CA SER A 38 3.41 -7.14 45.03
C SER A 38 2.21 -6.20 44.75
N PRO A 39 1.26 -5.92 45.68
CA PRO A 39 -0.11 -5.54 45.31
C PRO A 39 -0.21 -4.07 44.91
N GLY A 40 0.29 -3.74 43.72
CA GLY A 40 0.45 -2.37 43.25
C GLY A 40 0.28 -2.22 41.75
N ILE A 41 0.40 -3.30 40.99
CA ILE A 41 0.21 -3.33 39.55
C ILE A 41 -1.16 -3.96 39.23
N PRO A 42 -2.26 -3.17 39.27
CA PRO A 42 -3.58 -3.71 39.04
C PRO A 42 -3.65 -4.38 37.66
N LEU A 43 -4.24 -5.58 37.60
CA LEU A 43 -4.57 -6.31 36.38
C LEU A 43 -3.41 -6.91 35.55
N PHE A 44 -2.14 -6.80 35.97
CA PHE A 44 -1.00 -7.38 35.22
C PHE A 44 -1.11 -8.90 35.07
N VAL A 45 -1.26 -9.59 36.21
CA VAL A 45 -1.39 -11.05 36.26
C VAL A 45 -2.66 -11.49 35.54
N GLU A 46 -3.76 -10.74 35.67
CA GLU A 46 -5.02 -10.99 34.97
C GLU A 46 -4.86 -10.90 33.45
N GLY A 47 -4.08 -9.95 32.94
CA GLY A 47 -3.73 -9.84 31.52
C GLY A 47 -2.97 -11.06 30.99
N ILE A 48 -1.97 -11.52 31.74
CA ILE A 48 -1.18 -12.71 31.43
C ILE A 48 -2.06 -13.96 31.45
N ASN A 49 -2.87 -14.13 32.49
CA ASN A 49 -3.80 -15.25 32.62
C ASN A 49 -4.77 -15.29 31.44
N PHE A 50 -5.31 -14.12 31.07
CA PHE A 50 -6.20 -14.01 29.92
C PHE A 50 -5.53 -14.48 28.62
N ALA A 51 -4.28 -14.07 28.35
CA ALA A 51 -3.52 -14.53 27.19
C ALA A 51 -3.26 -16.05 27.21
N ILE A 52 -2.83 -16.60 28.35
CA ILE A 52 -2.55 -18.03 28.51
C ILE A 52 -3.81 -18.86 28.29
N GLU A 53 -4.94 -18.42 28.84
CA GLU A 53 -6.22 -19.12 28.71
C GLU A 53 -6.73 -19.13 27.28
N GLU A 54 -6.67 -18.00 26.57
CA GLU A 54 -7.04 -17.97 25.14
C GLU A 54 -6.13 -18.87 24.31
N LEU A 55 -4.80 -18.76 24.47
CA LEU A 55 -3.84 -19.61 23.75
C LEU A 55 -4.06 -21.10 24.02
N ASN A 56 -4.35 -21.48 25.27
CA ASN A 56 -4.65 -22.87 25.61
C ASN A 56 -6.01 -23.33 25.08
N GLY A 57 -7.01 -22.44 25.03
CA GLY A 57 -8.32 -22.68 24.43
C GLY A 57 -8.26 -22.84 22.90
N GLU A 58 -7.30 -22.17 22.25
CA GLU A 58 -6.95 -22.26 20.83
C GLU A 58 -6.18 -23.56 20.48
N GLY A 59 -6.01 -24.49 21.43
CA GLY A 59 -5.28 -25.76 21.24
C GLY A 59 -3.81 -25.73 21.69
N GLY A 60 -3.36 -24.64 22.31
CA GLY A 60 -1.98 -24.44 22.74
C GLY A 60 -1.06 -23.97 21.61
N ILE A 61 0.24 -23.92 21.87
CA ILE A 61 1.26 -23.56 20.88
C ILE A 61 2.04 -24.83 20.51
N LEU A 62 2.14 -25.13 19.21
CA LEU A 62 2.70 -26.40 18.72
C LEU A 62 1.98 -27.62 19.32
N GLY A 63 0.67 -27.49 19.57
CA GLY A 63 -0.16 -28.52 20.23
C GLY A 63 0.13 -28.73 21.72
N ARG A 64 0.89 -27.82 22.36
CA ARG A 64 1.30 -27.92 23.77
C ARG A 64 0.69 -26.78 24.58
N LYS A 65 0.21 -27.07 25.79
CA LYS A 65 -0.34 -26.05 26.69
C LYS A 65 0.78 -25.19 27.29
N ILE A 66 0.47 -23.94 27.55
CA ILE A 66 1.32 -23.02 28.32
C ILE A 66 0.96 -23.17 29.80
N ARG A 67 1.98 -23.29 30.64
CA ARG A 67 1.86 -23.35 32.10
C ARG A 67 2.77 -22.32 32.74
N ALA A 68 2.19 -21.41 33.52
CA ALA A 68 2.92 -20.37 34.24
C ALA A 68 3.35 -20.83 35.65
N ILE A 69 4.53 -20.38 36.08
CA ILE A 69 5.01 -20.44 37.46
C ILE A 69 5.03 -19.02 38.00
N TYR A 70 4.14 -18.71 38.94
CA TYR A 70 4.01 -17.37 39.52
C TYR A 70 4.95 -17.19 40.71
N ARG A 71 5.58 -16.02 40.76
CA ARG A 71 6.39 -15.53 41.87
C ARG A 71 6.10 -14.05 42.09
N ASP A 72 6.33 -13.57 43.30
CA ASP A 72 6.22 -12.16 43.69
C ASP A 72 7.59 -11.72 44.20
N ASP A 73 8.21 -10.73 43.55
CA ASP A 73 9.49 -10.15 43.97
C ASP A 73 9.37 -9.08 45.06
N GLU A 74 8.14 -8.76 45.47
CA GLU A 74 7.81 -7.78 46.51
C GLU A 74 8.33 -6.36 46.23
N GLY A 75 8.73 -6.05 44.98
CA GLY A 75 9.44 -4.83 44.62
C GLY A 75 10.86 -4.76 45.19
N SER A 76 11.41 -5.89 45.66
CA SER A 76 12.69 -5.99 46.36
C SER A 76 13.79 -6.60 45.48
N VAL A 77 14.96 -5.96 45.47
CA VAL A 77 16.15 -6.49 44.77
C VAL A 77 16.57 -7.85 45.34
N GLU A 78 16.47 -8.03 46.66
CA GLU A 78 16.88 -9.26 47.33
C GLU A 78 16.01 -10.45 46.92
N GLU A 79 14.68 -10.28 47.01
CA GLU A 79 13.74 -11.34 46.66
C GLU A 79 13.73 -11.58 45.15
N GLY A 80 13.81 -10.53 44.33
CA GLY A 80 13.95 -10.65 42.88
C GLY A 80 15.18 -11.45 42.46
N GLN A 81 16.34 -11.24 43.09
CA GLN A 81 17.52 -12.06 42.82
C GLN A 81 17.36 -13.52 43.27
N LYS A 82 16.67 -13.76 44.39
CA LYS A 82 16.37 -15.12 44.86
C LYS A 82 15.49 -15.86 43.85
N ILE A 83 14.42 -15.23 43.38
CA ILE A 83 13.53 -15.75 42.34
C ILE A 83 14.30 -15.99 41.03
N ALA A 84 15.12 -15.03 40.60
CA ALA A 84 15.89 -15.17 39.37
C ALA A 84 16.86 -16.37 39.41
N ARG A 85 17.49 -16.63 40.56
CA ARG A 85 18.32 -17.83 40.78
C ARG A 85 17.49 -19.11 40.77
N GLU A 86 16.29 -19.10 41.34
CA GLU A 86 15.38 -20.25 41.35
C GLU A 86 14.93 -20.62 39.93
N LEU A 87 14.35 -19.66 39.20
CA LEU A 87 13.88 -19.84 37.83
C LEU A 87 15.05 -20.12 36.86
N GLY A 88 16.20 -19.47 37.08
CA GLY A 88 17.44 -19.67 36.33
C GLY A 88 18.03 -21.08 36.48
N LYS A 89 17.84 -21.75 37.62
CA LYS A 89 18.27 -23.15 37.82
C LYS A 89 17.29 -24.16 37.21
N ASN A 90 16.00 -23.83 37.10
CA ASN A 90 15.00 -24.73 36.55
C ASN A 90 15.03 -24.73 35.01
N THR A 91 15.65 -25.75 34.42
CA THR A 91 15.81 -25.90 32.96
C THR A 91 14.52 -26.24 32.21
N ASN A 92 13.39 -26.45 32.89
CA ASN A 92 12.09 -26.61 32.22
C ASN A 92 11.47 -25.30 31.77
N ILE A 93 11.87 -24.19 32.38
CA ILE A 93 11.33 -22.86 32.08
C ILE A 93 12.01 -22.36 30.80
N ILE A 94 11.29 -21.75 29.87
CA ILE A 94 11.90 -21.22 28.64
C ILE A 94 11.99 -19.70 28.60
N ALA A 95 11.12 -19.03 29.35
CA ALA A 95 11.04 -17.59 29.40
C ALA A 95 10.55 -17.10 30.77
N VAL A 96 10.84 -15.84 31.07
CA VAL A 96 10.29 -15.09 32.19
C VAL A 96 9.64 -13.82 31.67
N VAL A 97 8.38 -13.59 32.05
CA VAL A 97 7.69 -12.31 31.86
C VAL A 97 7.57 -11.66 33.23
N GLY A 98 8.11 -10.46 33.37
CA GLY A 98 8.06 -9.75 34.65
C GLY A 98 9.35 -9.05 35.02
N HIS A 99 9.53 -8.95 36.33
CA HIS A 99 10.16 -7.82 37.03
C HIS A 99 9.79 -6.49 36.38
N CYS A 100 8.81 -5.83 37.00
CA CYS A 100 8.23 -4.61 36.45
C CYS A 100 8.98 -3.35 36.89
N PHE A 101 9.77 -3.41 37.96
CA PHE A 101 10.55 -2.28 38.47
C PHE A 101 12.02 -2.35 38.03
N SER A 102 12.56 -1.22 37.58
CA SER A 102 13.91 -1.13 37.02
C SER A 102 15.00 -1.61 37.99
N ASP A 103 14.90 -1.25 39.27
CA ASP A 103 15.91 -1.58 40.29
C ASP A 103 16.02 -3.09 40.53
N VAL A 104 14.93 -3.82 40.32
CA VAL A 104 14.89 -5.29 40.41
C VAL A 104 15.26 -5.92 39.07
N ALA A 105 14.67 -5.44 37.97
CA ALA A 105 14.80 -6.03 36.64
C ALA A 105 16.23 -5.96 36.06
N ILE A 106 16.96 -4.88 36.30
CA ILE A 106 18.34 -4.72 35.83
C ILE A 106 19.26 -5.80 36.42
N PRO A 107 19.40 -5.96 37.74
CA PRO A 107 20.30 -6.97 38.30
C PRO A 107 19.87 -8.42 38.00
N VAL A 108 18.56 -8.72 37.96
CA VAL A 108 18.08 -10.08 37.64
C VAL A 108 18.26 -10.45 36.17
N SER A 109 18.24 -9.47 35.26
CA SER A 109 18.48 -9.70 33.81
C SER A 109 19.81 -10.41 33.55
N ILE A 110 20.85 -10.09 34.35
CA ILE A 110 22.17 -10.72 34.28
C ILE A 110 22.07 -12.22 34.59
N THR A 111 21.21 -12.59 35.55
CA THR A 111 21.01 -13.99 35.95
C THR A 111 20.25 -14.76 34.87
N TYR A 112 19.23 -14.16 34.25
CA TYR A 112 18.48 -14.78 33.15
C TYR A 112 19.30 -14.92 31.88
N GLU A 113 20.07 -13.90 31.53
CA GLU A 113 21.02 -13.91 30.41
C GLU A 113 22.02 -15.08 30.55
N LYS A 114 22.66 -15.21 31.72
CA LYS A 114 23.58 -16.33 32.01
C LYS A 114 22.90 -17.70 32.01
N SER A 115 21.61 -17.75 32.31
CA SER A 115 20.83 -18.99 32.39
C SER A 115 20.17 -19.38 31.05
N GLY A 116 20.29 -18.55 30.01
CA GLY A 116 19.66 -18.76 28.70
C GLY A 116 18.14 -18.66 28.73
N LEU A 117 17.58 -17.76 29.56
CA LEU A 117 16.14 -17.52 29.66
C LEU A 117 15.74 -16.28 28.88
N VAL A 118 14.79 -16.41 27.95
CA VAL A 118 14.16 -15.22 27.34
C VAL A 118 13.47 -14.43 28.44
N PHE A 119 13.83 -13.16 28.60
CA PHE A 119 13.31 -12.29 29.63
C PHE A 119 12.64 -11.08 28.98
N ILE A 120 11.32 -10.94 29.14
CA ILE A 120 10.55 -9.80 28.63
C ILE A 120 10.05 -8.98 29.83
N SER A 121 10.56 -7.76 29.98
CA SER A 121 10.09 -6.84 31.03
C SER A 121 9.02 -5.88 30.47
N PRO A 122 7.81 -5.85 31.07
CA PRO A 122 6.72 -4.97 30.66
C PRO A 122 6.63 -3.63 31.39
N GLY A 123 7.43 -3.44 32.45
CA GLY A 123 7.43 -2.22 33.26
C GLY A 123 8.73 -1.42 33.24
N THR A 124 9.86 -2.04 32.85
CA THR A 124 11.18 -1.43 33.03
C THR A 124 11.53 -0.42 31.93
N THR A 125 11.51 0.86 32.28
CA THR A 125 11.80 1.97 31.36
C THR A 125 13.25 2.44 31.41
N ASN A 126 14.01 2.12 32.46
CA ASN A 126 15.42 2.54 32.56
C ASN A 126 16.25 1.97 31.40
N PRO A 127 17.00 2.80 30.64
CA PRO A 127 17.77 2.35 29.48
C PRO A 127 18.77 1.23 29.79
N ASP A 128 19.29 1.16 31.03
CA ASP A 128 20.37 0.23 31.41
C ASP A 128 19.95 -1.26 31.43
N LEU A 129 18.65 -1.55 31.37
CA LEU A 129 18.16 -2.94 31.24
C LEU A 129 18.69 -3.62 29.97
N ILE A 130 18.73 -2.89 28.85
CA ILE A 130 19.18 -3.44 27.57
C ILE A 130 20.63 -3.04 27.36
N ARG A 131 21.51 -4.06 27.32
CA ARG A 131 22.94 -3.92 27.06
C ARG A 131 23.25 -4.50 25.69
N SER A 132 24.25 -3.96 25.03
CA SER A 132 24.62 -4.33 23.65
C SER A 132 24.98 -5.81 23.48
N ASP A 133 25.35 -6.50 24.55
CA ASP A 133 25.70 -7.93 24.57
C ASP A 133 24.56 -8.86 25.03
N ASN A 134 23.40 -8.31 25.41
CA ASN A 134 22.25 -9.12 25.83
C ASN A 134 21.72 -9.96 24.65
N LYS A 135 21.61 -11.27 24.85
CA LYS A 135 21.04 -12.21 23.89
C LYS A 135 19.64 -12.63 24.24
N PHE A 136 19.16 -12.50 25.47
CA PHE A 136 17.86 -13.02 25.90
C PHE A 136 16.96 -11.97 26.56
N VAL A 137 17.44 -10.76 26.78
CA VAL A 137 16.71 -9.70 27.48
C VAL A 137 15.97 -8.79 26.48
N PHE A 138 14.71 -8.50 26.78
CA PHE A 138 13.83 -7.64 26.01
C PHE A 138 13.00 -6.74 26.92
N ARG A 139 12.57 -5.59 26.41
CA ARG A 139 11.52 -4.77 27.01
C ARG A 139 10.39 -4.56 26.00
N ASN A 140 9.14 -4.70 26.41
CA ASN A 140 8.00 -4.50 25.50
C ASN A 140 7.26 -3.15 25.79
N ILE A 141 7.96 -2.25 26.48
CA ILE A 141 7.56 -0.88 26.87
C ILE A 141 8.65 0.13 26.44
N PRO A 142 8.29 1.37 26.05
CA PRO A 142 9.28 2.40 25.72
C PRO A 142 10.23 2.70 26.89
N SER A 143 11.48 3.04 26.56
CA SER A 143 12.46 3.47 27.57
C SER A 143 12.18 4.91 28.05
N ASP A 144 12.86 5.32 29.12
CA ASP A 144 12.82 6.70 29.62
C ASP A 144 13.37 7.68 28.58
N ILE A 145 14.31 7.24 27.72
CA ILE A 145 14.82 8.05 26.59
C ILE A 145 13.68 8.40 25.65
N VAL A 146 12.88 7.39 25.28
CA VAL A 146 11.74 7.58 24.37
C VAL A 146 10.64 8.39 25.06
N THR A 147 10.26 7.99 26.28
CA THR A 147 9.16 8.62 27.03
C THR A 147 9.46 10.09 27.35
N GLY A 148 10.66 10.39 27.88
CA GLY A 148 11.06 11.75 28.23
C GLY A 148 11.07 12.68 27.02
N ARG A 149 11.53 12.18 25.87
CA ARG A 149 11.44 12.89 24.58
C ARG A 149 10.00 13.17 24.16
N GLU A 150 9.11 12.18 24.25
CA GLU A 150 7.70 12.39 23.89
C GLU A 150 6.97 13.33 24.85
N LEU A 151 7.30 13.31 26.15
CA LEU A 151 6.81 14.27 27.15
C LEU A 151 7.28 15.70 26.82
N ALA A 152 8.55 15.88 26.43
CA ALA A 152 9.08 17.18 26.00
C ALA A 152 8.39 17.68 24.72
N LYS A 153 8.20 16.80 23.71
CA LYS A 153 7.42 17.12 22.51
C LYS A 153 5.98 17.51 22.84
N PHE A 154 5.35 16.79 23.79
CA PHE A 154 4.01 17.12 24.25
C PHE A 154 3.98 18.51 24.88
N ALA A 155 4.93 18.82 25.76
CA ALA A 155 5.04 20.11 26.40
C ALA A 155 5.23 21.25 25.38
N HIS A 156 6.14 21.06 24.41
CA HIS A 156 6.40 22.02 23.35
C HIS A 156 5.16 22.29 22.50
N ARG A 157 4.47 21.21 22.07
CA ARG A 157 3.25 21.31 21.27
C ARG A 157 2.07 21.88 22.07
N SER A 158 2.06 21.72 23.39
CA SER A 158 1.09 22.35 24.31
C SER A 158 1.29 23.86 24.40
N GLY A 159 2.41 24.38 23.88
CA GLY A 159 2.75 25.79 23.94
C GLY A 159 3.37 26.23 25.27
N TYR A 160 3.72 25.29 26.17
CA TYR A 160 4.41 25.62 27.42
C TYR A 160 5.80 26.19 27.13
N LYS A 161 6.16 27.27 27.82
CA LYS A 161 7.40 28.02 27.58
C LYS A 161 8.34 27.98 28.77
N GLN A 162 7.84 27.84 29.99
CA GLN A 162 8.63 27.88 31.22
C GLN A 162 8.19 26.79 32.19
N ILE A 163 9.00 25.73 32.34
CA ILE A 163 8.63 24.54 33.11
C ILE A 163 9.50 24.40 34.35
N ALA A 164 8.87 24.13 35.51
CA ALA A 164 9.59 23.68 36.70
C ALA A 164 9.74 22.15 36.65
N VAL A 165 10.97 21.65 36.79
CA VAL A 165 11.28 20.21 36.77
C VAL A 165 11.47 19.73 38.21
N ILE A 166 10.65 18.77 38.63
CA ILE A 166 10.66 18.22 39.98
C ILE A 166 10.81 16.71 39.88
N TYR A 167 11.70 16.11 40.67
CA TYR A 167 11.87 14.67 40.68
C TYR A 167 12.21 14.08 42.05
N ASP A 168 11.84 12.82 42.21
CA ASP A 168 12.20 12.01 43.38
C ASP A 168 13.60 11.43 43.16
N ARG A 169 14.57 11.86 43.98
CA ARG A 169 15.99 11.51 43.84
C ARG A 169 16.28 10.05 44.17
N ASP A 170 15.36 9.38 44.86
CA ASP A 170 15.50 7.98 45.28
C ASP A 170 14.90 7.01 44.24
N SER A 171 14.40 7.53 43.11
CA SER A 171 13.58 6.77 42.18
C SER A 171 14.08 6.83 40.73
N THR A 172 13.49 6.00 39.87
CA THR A 172 13.67 6.07 38.41
C THR A 172 13.23 7.40 37.79
N GLY A 173 12.39 8.16 38.51
CA GLY A 173 11.88 9.47 38.08
C GLY A 173 12.98 10.52 37.82
N ARG A 174 14.15 10.40 38.47
CA ARG A 174 15.31 11.24 38.19
C ARG A 174 15.78 11.12 36.73
N ARG A 175 15.94 9.88 36.25
CA ARG A 175 16.47 9.65 34.88
C ARG A 175 15.51 10.17 33.82
N LEU A 176 14.21 9.96 34.03
CA LEU A 176 13.18 10.51 33.15
C LEU A 176 13.19 12.05 33.14
N ALA A 177 13.39 12.68 34.31
CA ALA A 177 13.51 14.13 34.43
C ALA A 177 14.74 14.69 33.69
N GLU A 178 15.91 14.04 33.80
CA GLU A 178 17.12 14.41 33.06
C GLU A 178 16.89 14.39 31.53
N VAL A 179 16.24 13.33 31.03
CA VAL A 179 15.92 13.20 29.61
C VAL A 179 14.90 14.25 29.17
N PHE A 180 13.84 14.46 29.95
CA PHE A 180 12.83 15.47 29.67
C PHE A 180 13.45 16.87 29.62
N TYR A 181 14.26 17.23 30.63
CA TYR A 181 14.97 18.50 30.73
C TYR A 181 15.73 18.76 29.43
N LYS A 182 16.58 17.80 29.02
CA LYS A 182 17.44 17.94 27.84
C LYS A 182 16.62 18.21 26.59
N HIS A 183 15.58 17.40 26.35
CA HIS A 183 14.76 17.56 25.15
C HIS A 183 13.84 18.79 25.19
N ALA A 184 13.40 19.21 26.37
CA ALA A 184 12.64 20.44 26.53
C ALA A 184 13.51 21.67 26.19
N ASP A 185 14.74 21.70 26.68
CA ASP A 185 15.73 22.75 26.39
C ASP A 185 16.08 22.79 24.90
N ASP A 186 16.36 21.63 24.27
CA ASP A 186 16.59 21.50 22.83
C ASP A 186 15.41 22.05 21.99
N MET A 187 14.19 22.05 22.54
CA MET A 187 12.96 22.55 21.90
C MET A 187 12.62 24.00 22.27
N GLY A 188 13.51 24.70 22.96
CA GLY A 188 13.36 26.10 23.35
C GLY A 188 12.37 26.32 24.51
N ILE A 189 12.09 25.29 25.31
CA ILE A 189 11.35 25.44 26.57
C ILE A 189 12.36 25.79 27.66
N LYS A 190 12.17 26.92 28.34
CA LYS A 190 13.04 27.35 29.43
C LYS A 190 12.74 26.54 30.69
N ILE A 191 13.74 25.90 31.28
CA ILE A 191 13.61 25.28 32.59
C ILE A 191 13.73 26.35 33.67
N ALA A 192 12.63 26.59 34.37
CA ALA A 192 12.50 27.70 35.30
C ALA A 192 13.11 27.39 36.68
N ALA A 193 13.04 26.13 37.10
CA ALA A 193 13.67 25.59 38.30
C ALA A 193 13.86 24.08 38.16
N GLU A 194 14.86 23.54 38.86
CA GLU A 194 15.07 22.11 39.04
C GLU A 194 15.11 21.81 40.53
N ILE A 195 14.20 20.96 41.01
CA ILE A 195 14.05 20.62 42.43
C ILE A 195 14.02 19.11 42.60
N SER A 196 14.71 18.62 43.62
CA SER A 196 14.63 17.21 44.02
C SER A 196 14.05 17.05 45.41
N TYR A 197 13.33 15.95 45.64
CA TYR A 197 12.85 15.52 46.95
C TYR A 197 13.23 14.05 47.20
N SER A 198 13.04 13.55 48.41
CA SER A 198 13.33 12.15 48.76
C SER A 198 12.04 11.43 49.16
N GLY A 199 11.45 10.64 48.25
CA GLY A 199 10.17 9.99 48.50
C GLY A 199 10.19 8.91 49.58
N SER A 200 11.39 8.40 49.89
CA SER A 200 11.62 7.37 50.90
C SER A 200 11.23 7.82 52.32
N TRP A 201 11.53 9.07 52.71
CA TRP A 201 11.23 9.59 54.05
C TRP A 201 10.43 10.90 54.06
N GLU A 202 10.50 11.70 53.01
CA GLU A 202 9.84 13.01 52.96
C GLU A 202 8.33 12.85 52.66
N LYS A 203 7.48 13.37 53.55
CA LYS A 203 6.01 13.31 53.42
C LYS A 203 5.35 14.69 53.38
N ASP A 204 6.09 15.75 53.71
CA ASP A 204 5.62 17.14 53.74
C ASP A 204 6.50 17.98 52.82
N PHE A 205 5.94 18.41 51.70
CA PHE A 205 6.64 19.12 50.64
C PHE A 205 6.34 20.63 50.66
N ARG A 206 5.61 21.12 51.69
CA ARG A 206 5.12 22.51 51.72
C ARG A 206 6.24 23.53 51.65
N LEU A 207 7.38 23.27 52.29
CA LEU A 207 8.53 24.18 52.24
C LEU A 207 9.12 24.26 50.83
N LEU A 208 9.35 23.11 50.18
CA LEU A 208 9.84 23.04 48.80
C LEU A 208 8.90 23.75 47.82
N ILE A 209 7.59 23.54 47.97
CA ILE A 209 6.58 24.17 47.11
C ILE A 209 6.54 25.69 47.36
N ALA A 210 6.62 26.14 48.61
CA ALA A 210 6.64 27.57 48.94
C ALA A 210 7.86 28.27 48.34
N GLU A 211 9.03 27.65 48.40
CA GLU A 211 10.26 28.17 47.80
C GLU A 211 10.15 28.25 46.27
N LEU A 212 9.68 27.18 45.63
CA LEU A 212 9.45 27.14 44.18
C LEU A 212 8.54 28.26 43.69
N VAL A 213 7.37 28.43 44.33
CA VAL A 213 6.34 29.38 43.89
C VAL A 213 6.76 30.83 44.17
N LYS A 214 7.57 31.07 45.22
CA LYS A 214 8.06 32.40 45.56
C LYS A 214 9.12 32.90 44.58
N GLU A 215 10.06 32.04 44.21
CA GLU A 215 11.26 32.44 43.46
C GLU A 215 11.11 32.27 41.94
N THR A 216 10.10 31.53 41.48
CA THR A 216 10.03 31.07 40.09
C THR A 216 8.66 31.29 39.44
N LYS A 217 8.66 31.76 38.19
CA LYS A 217 7.47 31.78 37.32
C LYS A 217 7.54 30.64 36.31
N PHE A 218 6.52 29.81 36.26
CA PHE A 218 6.40 28.67 35.35
C PHE A 218 4.94 28.52 34.89
N ASP A 219 4.74 28.01 33.67
CA ASP A 219 3.44 27.76 33.05
C ASP A 219 3.06 26.26 33.03
N ALA A 220 3.98 25.36 33.39
CA ALA A 220 3.71 23.97 33.72
C ALA A 220 4.76 23.40 34.70
N VAL A 221 4.47 22.25 35.29
CA VAL A 221 5.40 21.49 36.14
C VAL A 221 5.62 20.12 35.50
N PHE A 222 6.88 19.70 35.37
CA PHE A 222 7.21 18.30 35.15
C PHE A 222 7.47 17.61 36.49
N LEU A 223 6.85 16.45 36.73
CA LEU A 223 7.00 15.69 37.97
C LEU A 223 7.44 14.24 37.69
N GLY A 224 8.73 13.97 37.84
CA GLY A 224 9.33 12.64 37.83
C GLY A 224 9.29 12.00 39.22
N GLY A 225 8.11 11.66 39.72
CA GLY A 225 7.91 11.03 41.03
C GLY A 225 7.26 9.64 40.95
N GLU A 226 7.36 8.86 42.03
CA GLU A 226 6.72 7.54 42.15
C GLU A 226 5.54 7.55 43.13
N ILE A 227 4.62 6.59 43.00
CA ILE A 227 3.54 6.41 43.97
C ILE A 227 4.11 5.73 45.23
N PRO A 228 3.74 6.17 46.45
CA PRO A 228 2.73 7.20 46.74
C PRO A 228 3.27 8.64 46.84
N SER A 229 4.59 8.85 46.91
CA SER A 229 5.21 10.15 47.21
C SER A 229 4.78 11.26 46.23
N GLY A 230 4.83 10.98 44.93
CA GLY A 230 4.46 11.93 43.88
C GLY A 230 2.98 12.31 43.91
N ALA A 231 2.08 11.39 44.28
CA ALA A 231 0.66 11.73 44.46
C ALA A 231 0.43 12.63 45.68
N HIS A 232 1.18 12.42 46.77
CA HIS A 232 1.18 13.35 47.90
C HIS A 232 1.72 14.72 47.50
N PHE A 233 2.76 14.77 46.66
CA PHE A 233 3.31 16.01 46.12
C PHE A 233 2.26 16.78 45.31
N VAL A 234 1.60 16.13 44.35
CA VAL A 234 0.48 16.71 43.56
C VAL A 234 -0.60 17.27 44.49
N LYS A 235 -1.01 16.51 45.51
CA LYS A 235 -2.03 16.93 46.48
C LYS A 235 -1.63 18.19 47.24
N GLN A 236 -0.39 18.26 47.73
CA GLN A 236 0.09 19.41 48.51
C GLN A 236 0.29 20.64 47.61
N MET A 237 0.87 20.48 46.43
CA MET A 237 1.07 21.54 45.46
C MET A 237 -0.24 22.24 45.09
N ARG A 238 -1.30 21.46 44.87
CA ARG A 238 -2.64 21.98 44.54
C ARG A 238 -3.33 22.63 45.74
N LYS A 239 -3.17 22.08 46.96
CA LYS A 239 -3.64 22.73 48.20
C LYS A 239 -2.97 24.08 48.46
N MET A 240 -1.76 24.27 47.96
CA MET A 240 -1.01 25.51 48.06
C MET A 240 -1.29 26.51 46.92
N GLY A 241 -2.31 26.24 46.08
CA GLY A 241 -2.80 27.17 45.07
C GLY A 241 -2.10 27.09 43.71
N VAL A 242 -1.22 26.11 43.47
CA VAL A 242 -0.61 25.90 42.15
C VAL A 242 -1.61 25.24 41.21
N THR A 243 -2.07 25.96 40.18
CA THR A 243 -3.12 25.52 39.24
C THR A 243 -2.61 25.14 37.84
N VAL A 244 -1.35 25.44 37.53
CA VAL A 244 -0.74 25.09 36.22
C VAL A 244 -0.76 23.56 35.98
N PRO A 245 -0.77 23.12 34.71
CA PRO A 245 -0.69 21.70 34.37
C PRO A 245 0.53 21.01 35.01
N ILE A 246 0.33 19.78 35.49
CA ILE A 246 1.42 18.90 35.96
C ILE A 246 1.60 17.79 34.94
N ILE A 247 2.75 17.73 34.28
CA ILE A 247 3.18 16.65 33.39
C ILE A 247 3.91 15.62 34.24
N GLY A 248 3.23 14.53 34.58
CA GLY A 248 3.78 13.45 35.40
C GLY A 248 4.58 12.44 34.59
N GLY A 249 5.51 11.75 35.26
CA GLY A 249 6.20 10.58 34.71
C GLY A 249 5.34 9.32 34.66
N ASN A 250 5.85 8.27 34.01
CA ASN A 250 5.17 6.97 33.82
C ASN A 250 4.68 6.34 35.14
N SER A 251 5.43 6.51 36.22
CA SER A 251 5.13 5.90 37.53
C SER A 251 3.89 6.51 38.20
N LEU A 252 3.42 7.68 37.74
CA LEU A 252 2.17 8.29 38.20
C LEU A 252 0.94 7.79 37.43
N ASP A 253 1.12 7.04 36.33
CA ASP A 253 0.05 6.33 35.63
C ASP A 253 -0.47 5.15 36.45
N SER A 254 -1.23 5.47 37.49
CA SER A 254 -1.84 4.52 38.40
C SER A 254 -3.16 5.04 38.98
N PRO A 255 -4.16 4.15 39.23
CA PRO A 255 -5.35 4.48 40.03
C PRO A 255 -5.03 5.07 41.40
N GLN A 256 -3.87 4.73 41.99
CA GLN A 256 -3.47 5.25 43.31
C GLN A 256 -3.27 6.77 43.31
N LEU A 257 -2.96 7.39 42.16
CA LEU A 257 -2.92 8.85 42.02
C LEU A 257 -4.27 9.47 42.41
N LEU A 258 -5.37 8.92 41.88
CA LEU A 258 -6.72 9.39 42.17
C LEU A 258 -7.12 9.07 43.62
N ASN A 259 -6.73 7.90 44.14
CA ASN A 259 -7.00 7.54 45.54
C ASN A 259 -6.33 8.48 46.54
N ILE A 260 -5.09 8.90 46.27
CA ILE A 260 -4.29 9.73 47.20
C ILE A 260 -4.60 11.21 47.02
N ALA A 261 -4.54 11.73 45.79
CA ALA A 261 -4.68 13.16 45.50
C ALA A 261 -6.16 13.59 45.30
N GLY A 262 -7.04 12.66 44.93
CA GLY A 262 -8.46 12.93 44.68
C GLY A 262 -8.65 14.04 43.65
N LYS A 263 -9.55 14.98 43.95
CA LYS A 263 -9.80 16.18 43.12
C LYS A 263 -8.54 17.03 42.88
N SER A 264 -7.53 16.93 43.76
CA SER A 264 -6.28 17.67 43.60
C SER A 264 -5.48 17.21 42.39
N ALA A 265 -5.71 15.99 41.88
CA ALA A 265 -5.04 15.51 40.67
C ALA A 265 -5.54 16.18 39.38
N GLN A 266 -6.56 17.06 39.42
CA GLN A 266 -7.05 17.76 38.24
C GLN A 266 -5.90 18.41 37.46
N ASN A 267 -5.96 18.30 36.14
CA ASN A 267 -4.96 18.85 35.22
C ASN A 267 -3.55 18.24 35.41
N THR A 268 -3.49 17.01 35.91
CA THR A 268 -2.29 16.16 35.86
C THR A 268 -2.34 15.30 34.60
N ILE A 269 -1.35 15.45 33.74
CA ILE A 269 -1.19 14.79 32.44
C ILE A 269 -0.16 13.69 32.59
N LEU A 270 -0.45 12.51 32.07
CA LEU A 270 0.36 11.31 32.21
C LEU A 270 0.60 10.65 30.86
N PRO A 271 1.83 10.18 30.59
CA PRO A 271 2.12 9.29 29.49
C PRO A 271 1.50 7.92 29.76
N THR A 272 1.07 7.23 28.71
CA THR A 272 0.58 5.85 28.80
C THR A 272 0.82 5.11 27.48
N VAL A 273 0.75 3.79 27.51
CA VAL A 273 1.02 2.91 26.34
C VAL A 273 -0.23 2.16 25.88
N PHE A 274 -1.38 2.45 26.50
CA PHE A 274 -2.62 1.76 26.21
C PHE A 274 -3.82 2.69 26.40
N ASP A 275 -4.67 2.74 25.38
CA ASP A 275 -5.99 3.38 25.43
C ASP A 275 -7.07 2.32 25.15
N PRO A 276 -7.89 1.95 26.16
CA PRO A 276 -8.94 0.95 25.99
C PRO A 276 -10.10 1.43 25.09
N LYS A 277 -10.16 2.72 24.73
CA LYS A 277 -11.18 3.27 23.82
C LYS A 277 -10.70 3.37 22.37
N ARG A 278 -9.48 2.91 22.06
CA ARG A 278 -8.90 3.01 20.71
C ARG A 278 -9.74 2.22 19.69
N SER A 279 -9.79 2.75 18.47
CA SER A 279 -10.52 2.15 17.36
C SER A 279 -9.80 0.98 16.68
N ARG A 280 -8.70 0.43 17.20
CA ARG A 280 -8.05 -0.75 16.61
C ARG A 280 -8.84 -2.03 16.92
N THR A 281 -9.05 -2.90 15.93
CA THR A 281 -9.77 -4.18 16.08
C THR A 281 -9.25 -4.99 17.25
N LEU A 282 -7.94 -5.29 17.25
CA LEU A 282 -7.28 -6.08 18.30
C LEU A 282 -7.50 -5.48 19.69
N THR A 283 -7.38 -4.15 19.82
CA THR A 283 -7.61 -3.45 21.09
C THR A 283 -9.06 -3.53 21.52
N ARG A 284 -10.03 -3.27 20.63
CA ARG A 284 -11.47 -3.34 20.97
C ARG A 284 -11.91 -4.75 21.32
N GLU A 285 -11.44 -5.76 20.59
CA GLU A 285 -11.73 -7.16 20.87
C GLU A 285 -11.15 -7.58 22.21
N PHE A 286 -9.87 -7.27 22.47
CA PHE A 286 -9.25 -7.53 23.77
C PHE A 286 -10.04 -6.86 24.90
N VAL A 287 -10.34 -5.57 24.79
CA VAL A 287 -11.10 -4.83 25.80
C VAL A 287 -12.48 -5.46 26.04
N LYS A 288 -13.20 -5.81 24.96
CA LYS A 288 -14.51 -6.45 25.03
C LYS A 288 -14.44 -7.81 25.71
N LYS A 289 -13.54 -8.70 25.27
CA LYS A 289 -13.41 -10.06 25.80
C LYS A 289 -12.90 -10.05 27.24
N PHE A 290 -11.88 -9.24 27.52
CA PHE A 290 -11.33 -9.08 28.87
C PHE A 290 -12.40 -8.57 29.84
N LYS A 291 -13.12 -7.49 29.49
CA LYS A 291 -14.19 -6.93 30.32
C LYS A 291 -15.35 -7.90 30.51
N SER A 292 -15.73 -8.64 29.46
CA SER A 292 -16.76 -9.69 29.55
C SER A 292 -16.40 -10.80 30.54
N LYS A 293 -15.11 -11.06 30.71
CA LYS A 293 -14.60 -12.13 31.58
C LYS A 293 -14.34 -11.67 33.00
N THR A 294 -13.69 -10.52 33.17
CA THR A 294 -13.23 -10.05 34.48
C THR A 294 -14.19 -9.06 35.14
N GLY A 295 -15.15 -8.51 34.38
CA GLY A 295 -16.03 -7.42 34.84
C GLY A 295 -15.33 -6.05 34.93
N ILE A 296 -14.03 -5.98 34.65
CA ILE A 296 -13.20 -4.78 34.80
C ILE A 296 -12.64 -4.39 33.42
N THR A 297 -12.58 -3.09 33.14
CA THR A 297 -11.91 -2.61 31.91
C THR A 297 -10.40 -2.81 32.06
N PRO A 298 -9.69 -3.44 31.11
CA PRO A 298 -8.26 -3.64 31.23
C PRO A 298 -7.54 -2.29 31.30
N ASP A 299 -6.45 -2.26 32.06
CA ASP A 299 -5.55 -1.12 32.11
C ASP A 299 -4.28 -1.38 31.29
N ARG A 300 -3.30 -0.48 31.38
CA ARG A 300 -2.04 -0.61 30.65
C ARG A 300 -1.25 -1.87 31.04
N TRP A 301 -1.40 -2.33 32.28
CA TRP A 301 -0.65 -3.45 32.82
C TRP A 301 -1.25 -4.77 32.35
N ALA A 302 -2.58 -4.89 32.37
CA ALA A 302 -3.28 -6.00 31.74
C ALA A 302 -2.89 -6.14 30.26
N ALA A 303 -2.92 -5.04 29.53
CA ALA A 303 -2.61 -5.01 28.11
C ALA A 303 -1.14 -5.38 27.81
N GLN A 304 -0.19 -4.85 28.59
CA GLN A 304 1.24 -5.16 28.43
C GLN A 304 1.60 -6.60 28.81
N GLY A 305 1.01 -7.12 29.90
CA GLY A 305 1.17 -8.52 30.29
C GLY A 305 0.59 -9.48 29.25
N TYR A 306 -0.60 -9.17 28.73
CA TYR A 306 -1.23 -9.91 27.66
C TYR A 306 -0.35 -9.96 26.39
N ASP A 307 0.13 -8.81 25.93
CA ASP A 307 0.99 -8.73 24.75
C ASP A 307 2.35 -9.42 24.97
N ALA A 308 2.95 -9.35 26.16
CA ALA A 308 4.21 -10.04 26.45
C ALA A 308 4.11 -11.56 26.27
N VAL A 309 3.00 -12.16 26.70
CA VAL A 309 2.75 -13.60 26.50
C VAL A 309 2.45 -13.91 25.03
N ARG A 310 1.64 -13.08 24.36
CA ARG A 310 1.31 -13.26 22.93
C ARG A 310 2.54 -13.07 22.02
N LEU A 311 3.47 -12.18 22.35
CA LEU A 311 4.77 -12.03 21.68
C LEU A 311 5.63 -13.30 21.80
N LEU A 312 5.73 -13.85 23.01
CA LEU A 312 6.45 -15.10 23.23
C LEU A 312 5.79 -16.26 22.46
N ALA A 313 4.45 -16.30 22.44
CA ALA A 313 3.71 -17.30 21.69
C ALA A 313 3.96 -17.19 20.18
N PHE A 314 3.98 -15.97 19.65
CA PHE A 314 4.33 -15.70 18.26
C PHE A 314 5.74 -16.19 17.94
N ALA A 315 6.73 -15.91 18.79
CA ALA A 315 8.10 -16.36 18.58
C ALA A 315 8.21 -17.89 18.56
N ILE A 316 7.49 -18.59 19.45
CA ILE A 316 7.45 -20.06 19.48
C ILE A 316 6.83 -20.62 18.20
N LYS A 317 5.68 -20.08 17.78
CA LYS A 317 4.96 -20.54 16.59
C LYS A 317 5.76 -20.29 15.32
N SER A 318 6.35 -19.11 15.18
CA SER A 318 7.11 -18.72 13.98
C SER A 318 8.42 -19.48 13.86
N GLY A 319 9.01 -19.87 15.00
CA GLY A 319 10.26 -20.63 15.03
C GLY A 319 10.08 -22.14 15.03
N ASP A 320 8.84 -22.62 15.08
CA ASP A 320 8.49 -24.03 15.33
C ASP A 320 9.35 -24.65 16.45
N SER A 321 9.59 -23.90 17.52
CA SER A 321 10.59 -24.24 18.52
C SER A 321 10.30 -23.59 19.86
N THR A 322 10.62 -24.30 20.95
CA THR A 322 10.63 -23.74 22.31
C THR A 322 12.04 -23.42 22.82
N VAL A 323 13.06 -23.51 21.97
CA VAL A 323 14.45 -23.27 22.34
C VAL A 323 14.69 -21.77 22.53
N PRO A 324 15.12 -21.30 23.73
CA PRO A 324 15.22 -19.87 24.05
C PRO A 324 16.01 -19.01 23.06
N ILE A 325 17.11 -19.53 22.48
CA ILE A 325 17.92 -18.75 21.53
C ILE A 325 17.18 -18.55 20.20
N THR A 326 16.42 -19.55 19.75
CA THR A 326 15.55 -19.43 18.56
C THR A 326 14.48 -18.38 18.78
N LEU A 327 13.82 -18.40 19.94
CA LEU A 327 12.80 -17.42 20.30
C LEU A 327 13.37 -16.00 20.33
N SER A 328 14.53 -15.83 20.94
CA SER A 328 15.20 -14.53 21.00
C SER A 328 15.58 -14.02 19.60
N THR A 329 16.12 -14.88 18.73
CA THR A 329 16.44 -14.50 17.36
C THR A 329 15.21 -13.98 16.62
N ILE A 330 14.07 -14.68 16.75
CA ILE A 330 12.82 -14.27 16.09
C ILE A 330 12.33 -12.93 16.63
N LEU A 331 12.36 -12.73 17.95
CA LEU A 331 11.96 -11.46 18.55
C LEU A 331 12.85 -10.29 18.07
N ARG A 332 14.15 -10.51 17.83
CA ARG A 332 15.09 -9.47 17.37
C ARG A 332 14.89 -9.07 15.91
N PHE A 333 14.34 -9.95 15.09
CA PHE A 333 13.99 -9.66 13.69
C PHE A 333 12.48 -9.46 13.52
N LEU A 334 11.75 -9.29 14.62
CA LEU A 334 10.33 -9.00 14.59
C LEU A 334 10.13 -7.57 14.10
N GLU A 335 9.39 -7.45 12.99
CA GLU A 335 8.96 -6.16 12.46
C GLU A 335 7.43 -6.12 12.39
N ASN A 336 6.87 -5.03 12.93
CA ASN A 336 5.46 -4.68 12.83
C ASN A 336 4.49 -5.77 13.34
N TRP A 337 4.85 -6.46 14.43
CA TRP A 337 3.92 -7.38 15.07
C TRP A 337 2.84 -6.61 15.81
N GLU A 338 1.58 -6.88 15.50
CA GLU A 338 0.48 -6.12 16.06
C GLU A 338 -0.06 -6.76 17.35
N GLY A 339 0.11 -6.05 18.46
CA GLY A 339 -0.50 -6.37 19.76
C GLY A 339 -1.67 -5.45 20.12
N VAL A 340 -2.25 -5.67 21.30
CA VAL A 340 -3.39 -4.88 21.81
C VAL A 340 -2.96 -3.49 22.24
N THR A 341 -1.69 -3.29 22.58
CA THR A 341 -1.08 -1.99 22.92
C THR A 341 -0.48 -1.25 21.72
N GLY A 342 -0.46 -1.85 20.52
CA GLY A 342 0.11 -1.26 19.31
C GLY A 342 1.07 -2.20 18.59
N SER A 343 1.84 -1.64 17.67
CA SER A 343 2.85 -2.39 16.92
C SER A 343 4.12 -2.63 17.74
N TYR A 344 4.79 -3.74 17.49
CA TYR A 344 6.03 -4.16 18.11
C TYR A 344 7.08 -4.47 17.07
N SER A 345 8.20 -3.75 17.15
CA SER A 345 9.45 -4.07 16.48
C SER A 345 10.58 -3.97 17.49
N PHE A 346 11.61 -4.79 17.37
CA PHE A 346 12.75 -4.74 18.29
C PHE A 346 14.05 -4.36 17.60
N THR A 347 14.92 -3.67 18.32
CA THR A 347 16.31 -3.53 17.93
C THR A 347 17.03 -4.85 18.08
N SER A 348 18.17 -4.99 17.41
CA SER A 348 19.00 -6.19 17.46
C SER A 348 19.53 -6.52 18.86
N ASP A 349 19.53 -5.57 19.82
CA ASP A 349 19.89 -5.76 21.23
C ASP A 349 18.68 -6.07 22.14
N GLY A 350 17.44 -5.94 21.66
CA GLY A 350 16.21 -6.31 22.37
C GLY A 350 15.39 -5.14 22.93
N ASN A 351 15.69 -3.91 22.51
CA ASN A 351 14.89 -2.72 22.85
C ASN A 351 13.68 -2.58 21.92
N ILE A 352 12.62 -1.91 22.38
CA ILE A 352 11.45 -1.66 21.53
C ILE A 352 11.67 -0.46 20.62
N ILE A 353 11.25 -0.56 19.36
CA ILE A 353 11.29 0.50 18.35
C ILE A 353 9.89 1.08 18.15
N ASP A 354 9.80 2.41 18.02
CA ASP A 354 8.61 3.16 17.57
C ASP A 354 7.28 2.86 18.26
N LYS A 355 7.33 2.31 19.47
CA LYS A 355 6.13 2.07 20.27
C LYS A 355 5.50 3.38 20.72
N SER A 356 4.23 3.55 20.38
CA SER A 356 3.48 4.78 20.63
C SER A 356 3.36 5.09 22.13
N VAL A 357 3.55 6.37 22.46
CA VAL A 357 3.24 6.94 23.78
C VAL A 357 2.03 7.84 23.62
N PHE A 358 0.98 7.54 24.37
CA PHE A 358 -0.26 8.30 24.44
C PHE A 358 -0.26 9.20 25.68
N PHE A 359 -1.19 10.14 25.74
CA PHE A 359 -1.36 11.02 26.89
C PHE A 359 -2.79 10.98 27.39
N LYS A 360 -2.94 10.97 28.71
CA LYS A 360 -4.22 11.13 29.39
C LYS A 360 -4.08 12.16 30.48
N MET A 361 -5.18 12.82 30.80
CA MET A 361 -5.25 13.84 31.83
C MET A 361 -6.29 13.44 32.86
N VAL A 362 -6.04 13.77 34.12
CA VAL A 362 -7.09 13.72 35.13
C VAL A 362 -8.03 14.90 34.93
N ASP A 363 -9.27 14.58 34.56
CA ASP A 363 -10.36 15.54 34.36
C ASP A 363 -11.59 15.08 35.13
N ARG A 364 -12.10 15.94 36.02
CA ARG A 364 -13.27 15.69 36.89
C ARG A 364 -13.17 14.41 37.72
N GLY A 365 -11.95 14.05 38.13
CA GLY A 365 -11.68 12.87 38.96
C GLY A 365 -11.54 11.56 38.20
N GLU A 366 -11.52 11.59 36.86
CA GLU A 366 -11.31 10.43 36.01
C GLU A 366 -10.14 10.63 35.06
N PHE A 367 -9.56 9.54 34.55
CA PHE A 367 -8.60 9.61 33.46
C PHE A 367 -9.32 9.81 32.12
N ARG A 368 -9.05 10.94 31.47
CA ARG A 368 -9.51 11.26 30.12
C ARG A 368 -8.33 11.23 29.16
N PHE A 369 -8.37 10.35 28.18
CA PHE A 369 -7.39 10.32 27.10
C PHE A 369 -7.49 11.63 26.30
N LEU A 370 -6.35 12.25 26.05
CA LEU A 370 -6.27 13.46 25.25
C LEU A 370 -6.37 13.03 23.79
N GLU A 371 -7.49 13.35 23.13
CA GLU A 371 -7.67 13.06 21.71
C GLU A 371 -6.59 13.77 20.91
N ARG A 372 -5.73 12.97 20.24
CA ARG A 372 -4.95 13.23 19.01
C ARG A 372 -4.13 14.53 18.88
N ASP A 373 -4.10 15.40 19.87
CA ASP A 373 -3.48 16.71 19.74
C ASP A 373 -2.36 16.87 20.77
N LEU A 374 -1.21 17.37 20.35
CA LEU A 374 -1.22 18.75 19.88
C LEU A 374 -0.65 18.90 18.47
N ARG A 375 -1.55 18.71 17.48
CA ARG A 375 -1.51 19.20 16.10
C ARG A 375 -0.33 18.72 15.25
N LYS A 376 -0.60 17.78 14.32
CA LYS A 376 0.28 17.18 13.28
C LYS A 376 1.20 16.08 13.82
N GLN A 377 1.32 14.86 13.29
CA GLN A 377 0.85 14.18 12.08
C GLN A 377 0.32 12.79 12.53
N GLU A 378 -0.85 12.35 12.06
CA GLU A 378 -1.09 10.90 11.96
C GLU A 378 0.06 10.33 11.12
N ASN A 379 0.63 9.18 11.47
CA ASN A 379 1.48 8.49 10.50
C ASN A 379 0.59 8.26 9.27
N PRO A 380 0.85 8.94 8.14
CA PRO A 380 -0.02 8.86 6.99
C PRO A 380 -0.01 7.46 6.38
N PHE A 381 0.95 6.61 6.77
CA PHE A 381 1.05 5.19 6.43
C PHE A 381 0.56 4.25 7.54
N GLU A 382 -0.03 4.74 8.64
CA GLU A 382 -0.63 3.87 9.66
C GLU A 382 -1.70 2.98 9.02
N ILE A 383 -1.52 1.67 9.18
CA ILE A 383 -2.44 0.68 8.65
C ILE A 383 -3.42 0.30 9.75
N LEU A 384 -4.66 0.75 9.58
CA LEU A 384 -5.79 0.30 10.37
C LEU A 384 -6.59 -0.60 9.44
N GLU A 385 -6.46 -1.92 9.61
CA GLU A 385 -7.02 -2.91 8.69
C GLU A 385 -8.49 -2.61 8.33
N GLU A 386 -9.33 -2.25 9.29
CA GLU A 386 -10.75 -1.91 9.08
C GLU A 386 -11.03 -0.72 8.16
N VAL A 387 -10.06 0.17 7.95
CA VAL A 387 -10.27 1.45 7.24
C VAL A 387 -9.23 1.76 6.17
N THR A 388 -8.18 0.94 6.03
CA THR A 388 -7.14 1.14 5.03
C THR A 388 -7.19 0.05 3.96
N LEU A 389 -7.36 0.46 2.69
CA LEU A 389 -7.17 -0.39 1.51
C LEU A 389 -5.68 -0.42 1.15
N ARG A 390 -5.13 -1.62 0.93
CA ARG A 390 -3.70 -1.84 0.68
C ARG A 390 -3.50 -2.38 -0.73
N LEU A 391 -2.93 -1.57 -1.59
CA LEU A 391 -2.74 -1.89 -3.01
C LEU A 391 -1.25 -1.86 -3.36
N PRO A 392 -0.78 -2.73 -4.25
CA PRO A 392 0.56 -2.60 -4.81
C PRO A 392 0.53 -1.65 -6.03
N VAL A 393 1.69 -1.08 -6.33
CA VAL A 393 2.01 -0.49 -7.64
C VAL A 393 3.32 -1.08 -8.14
N GLU A 394 3.35 -1.41 -9.42
CA GLU A 394 4.55 -1.93 -10.06
C GLU A 394 5.58 -0.81 -10.28
N GLY A 395 6.80 -1.00 -9.74
CA GLY A 395 7.91 -0.07 -9.95
C GLY A 395 7.70 1.31 -9.32
N ILE A 396 8.08 2.38 -10.02
CA ILE A 396 7.98 3.76 -9.53
C ILE A 396 6.65 4.40 -9.93
N ILE A 397 6.19 5.39 -9.16
CA ILE A 397 5.13 6.32 -9.58
C ILE A 397 5.81 7.51 -10.27
N PRO A 398 5.77 7.64 -11.62
CA PRO A 398 6.52 8.68 -12.32
C PRO A 398 5.95 10.07 -12.06
N THR A 399 4.63 10.21 -12.07
CA THR A 399 3.93 11.48 -11.88
C THR A 399 2.49 11.27 -11.42
N ILE A 400 1.89 12.32 -10.88
CA ILE A 400 0.44 12.43 -10.65
C ILE A 400 -0.10 13.74 -11.24
N ASP A 401 0.66 14.35 -12.17
CA ASP A 401 0.22 15.47 -12.99
C ASP A 401 -0.56 14.91 -14.20
N PRO A 402 -1.88 15.12 -14.29
CA PRO A 402 -2.68 14.59 -15.39
C PRO A 402 -2.18 14.99 -16.78
N GLY A 403 -1.48 16.12 -16.93
CA GLY A 403 -0.91 16.52 -18.22
C GLY A 403 0.36 15.77 -18.62
N LEU A 404 1.05 15.12 -17.67
CA LEU A 404 2.32 14.43 -17.86
C LEU A 404 2.21 12.90 -17.72
N THR A 405 1.02 12.38 -17.38
CA THR A 405 0.72 10.96 -17.25
C THR A 405 0.84 10.22 -18.60
N SER A 406 1.51 9.06 -18.61
CA SER A 406 1.66 8.17 -19.78
C SER A 406 1.73 6.68 -19.43
N ASP A 407 1.46 6.30 -18.19
CA ASP A 407 1.59 4.94 -17.68
C ASP A 407 0.39 4.57 -16.80
N VAL A 408 0.10 3.27 -16.70
CA VAL A 408 -1.05 2.72 -15.97
C VAL A 408 -1.07 3.08 -14.48
N THR A 409 0.09 3.17 -13.83
CA THR A 409 0.20 3.52 -12.41
C THR A 409 -0.18 4.99 -12.18
N SER A 410 0.33 5.90 -13.01
CA SER A 410 -0.05 7.31 -12.97
C SER A 410 -1.52 7.53 -13.33
N ILE A 411 -2.09 6.72 -14.24
CA ILE A 411 -3.52 6.76 -14.58
C ILE A 411 -4.38 6.36 -13.38
N GLU A 412 -4.05 5.25 -12.71
CA GLU A 412 -4.73 4.78 -11.49
C GLU A 412 -4.80 5.87 -10.41
N LEU A 413 -3.69 6.56 -10.17
CA LEU A 413 -3.61 7.62 -9.17
C LEU A 413 -4.32 8.90 -9.62
N THR A 414 -4.21 9.24 -10.91
CA THR A 414 -4.94 10.38 -11.49
C THR A 414 -6.45 10.20 -11.34
N GLU A 415 -6.95 8.97 -11.49
CA GLU A 415 -8.36 8.63 -11.30
C GLU A 415 -8.86 8.93 -9.89
N GLN A 416 -8.04 8.65 -8.87
CA GLN A 416 -8.45 8.91 -7.48
C GLN A 416 -8.40 10.41 -7.13
N LEU A 417 -7.52 11.18 -7.77
CA LEU A 417 -7.17 12.54 -7.38
C LEU A 417 -7.90 13.63 -8.20
N PHE A 418 -8.23 13.38 -9.46
CA PHE A 418 -8.79 14.41 -10.33
C PHE A 418 -10.06 13.91 -11.00
N LEU A 419 -11.09 14.73 -11.12
CA LEU A 419 -12.26 14.39 -11.94
C LEU A 419 -11.92 14.47 -13.44
N ALA A 420 -12.51 13.63 -14.27
CA ALA A 420 -12.61 13.86 -15.71
C ALA A 420 -13.94 14.52 -16.10
N LEU A 421 -14.06 14.94 -17.36
CA LEU A 421 -15.32 15.51 -17.86
C LEU A 421 -16.42 14.45 -17.89
N THR A 422 -16.07 13.25 -18.33
CA THR A 422 -16.92 12.06 -18.33
C THR A 422 -16.10 10.89 -17.80
N ASP A 423 -16.75 9.82 -17.41
CA ASP A 423 -16.12 8.57 -17.01
C ASP A 423 -16.74 7.40 -17.78
N PHE A 424 -16.45 6.16 -17.43
CA PHE A 424 -17.02 4.96 -18.01
C PHE A 424 -17.83 4.18 -16.99
N ASP A 425 -19.00 3.68 -17.36
CA ASP A 425 -19.66 2.68 -16.52
C ASP A 425 -18.78 1.42 -16.46
N PRO A 426 -18.42 0.91 -15.28
CA PRO A 426 -17.48 -0.19 -15.16
C PRO A 426 -17.94 -1.44 -15.91
N LYS A 427 -19.24 -1.70 -16.01
CA LYS A 427 -19.77 -2.97 -16.56
C LYS A 427 -20.01 -2.91 -18.06
N THR A 428 -20.48 -1.76 -18.55
CA THR A 428 -20.88 -1.55 -19.95
C THR A 428 -19.81 -0.82 -20.75
N TYR A 429 -18.89 -0.11 -20.09
CA TYR A 429 -17.86 0.74 -20.67
C TYR A 429 -18.41 1.90 -21.50
N GLU A 430 -19.69 2.24 -21.36
CA GLU A 430 -20.27 3.41 -22.01
C GLU A 430 -19.84 4.69 -21.27
N PRO A 431 -19.58 5.80 -22.00
CA PRO A 431 -19.31 7.08 -21.37
C PRO A 431 -20.49 7.54 -20.50
N VAL A 432 -20.21 7.90 -19.24
CA VAL A 432 -21.18 8.39 -18.26
C VAL A 432 -20.78 9.78 -17.73
N PRO A 433 -21.74 10.58 -17.22
CA PRO A 433 -21.45 11.84 -16.55
C PRO A 433 -20.45 11.71 -15.39
N GLU A 434 -19.54 12.67 -15.27
CA GLU A 434 -18.66 12.81 -14.10
C GLU A 434 -18.55 14.28 -13.66
N PHE A 435 -17.57 15.07 -14.11
CA PHE A 435 -17.59 16.52 -13.89
C PHE A 435 -18.63 17.23 -14.76
N ALA A 436 -18.85 16.74 -15.98
CA ALA A 436 -19.97 17.16 -16.81
C ALA A 436 -21.22 16.34 -16.46
N THR A 437 -22.34 17.01 -16.22
CA THR A 437 -23.64 16.38 -15.94
C THR A 437 -24.35 15.93 -17.22
N GLU A 438 -24.12 16.65 -18.32
CA GLU A 438 -24.67 16.33 -19.63
C GLU A 438 -23.80 16.90 -20.75
N TRP A 439 -23.94 16.33 -21.94
CA TRP A 439 -23.34 16.87 -23.16
C TRP A 439 -24.28 16.76 -24.35
N LYS A 440 -24.09 17.66 -25.31
CA LYS A 440 -24.87 17.69 -26.55
C LYS A 440 -23.94 17.83 -27.76
N ALA A 441 -24.02 16.85 -28.66
CA ALA A 441 -23.40 16.95 -29.97
C ALA A 441 -24.28 17.79 -30.92
N SER A 442 -23.63 18.57 -31.78
CA SER A 442 -24.28 19.17 -32.95
C SER A 442 -24.62 18.10 -34.02
N GLN A 443 -25.58 18.39 -34.89
CA GLN A 443 -25.99 17.46 -35.97
C GLN A 443 -24.84 17.02 -36.89
N ASN A 444 -23.81 17.87 -37.06
CA ASN A 444 -22.64 17.55 -37.89
C ASN A 444 -21.48 16.92 -37.09
N GLY A 445 -21.67 16.64 -35.80
CA GLY A 445 -20.68 16.00 -34.92
C GLY A 445 -19.40 16.80 -34.67
N LYS A 446 -19.31 18.07 -35.09
CA LYS A 446 -18.10 18.90 -34.94
C LYS A 446 -18.08 19.80 -33.72
N PHE A 447 -19.24 20.02 -33.11
CA PHE A 447 -19.39 20.87 -31.94
C PHE A 447 -20.03 20.08 -30.81
N TYR A 448 -19.47 20.23 -29.62
CA TYR A 448 -20.00 19.65 -28.39
C TYR A 448 -20.13 20.75 -27.33
N LEU A 449 -21.24 20.71 -26.60
CA LEU A 449 -21.47 21.54 -25.43
C LEU A 449 -21.61 20.63 -24.20
N PHE A 450 -20.82 20.87 -23.17
CA PHE A 450 -20.84 20.15 -21.90
C PHE A 450 -21.28 21.11 -20.79
N LYS A 451 -22.24 20.69 -19.98
CA LYS A 451 -22.60 21.41 -18.75
C LYS A 451 -21.91 20.76 -17.57
N LEU A 452 -21.25 21.57 -16.76
CA LEU A 452 -20.45 21.15 -15.61
C LEU A 452 -21.25 21.24 -14.32
N ARG A 453 -20.79 20.49 -13.32
CA ARG A 453 -21.31 20.55 -11.96
C ARG A 453 -20.87 21.86 -11.28
N GLU A 454 -21.78 22.49 -10.54
CA GLU A 454 -21.52 23.74 -9.80
C GLU A 454 -21.03 23.49 -8.36
N ASP A 455 -21.20 22.28 -7.87
CA ASP A 455 -20.89 21.81 -6.50
C ASP A 455 -19.56 21.03 -6.44
N VAL A 456 -18.64 21.27 -7.39
CA VAL A 456 -17.29 20.69 -7.38
C VAL A 456 -16.29 21.74 -6.93
N THR A 457 -15.52 21.42 -5.89
CA THR A 457 -14.45 22.28 -5.37
C THR A 457 -13.12 21.55 -5.37
N TRP A 458 -12.05 22.31 -5.54
CA TRP A 458 -10.70 21.90 -5.16
C TRP A 458 -10.61 21.69 -3.64
N THR A 459 -9.64 20.92 -3.16
CA THR A 459 -9.40 20.69 -1.71
C THR A 459 -9.06 21.95 -0.89
N ASN A 460 -8.82 23.09 -1.54
CA ASN A 460 -8.67 24.40 -0.89
C ASN A 460 -9.99 25.17 -0.76
N GLY A 461 -11.11 24.62 -1.25
CA GLY A 461 -12.43 25.22 -1.26
C GLY A 461 -12.75 26.12 -2.46
N GLU A 462 -11.81 26.33 -3.39
CA GLU A 462 -12.09 27.08 -4.62
C GLU A 462 -12.97 26.25 -5.57
N PRO A 463 -13.96 26.86 -6.26
CA PRO A 463 -14.78 26.13 -7.23
C PRO A 463 -13.94 25.67 -8.43
N VAL A 464 -14.25 24.48 -8.95
CA VAL A 464 -13.70 23.99 -10.22
C VAL A 464 -14.61 24.46 -11.36
N THR A 465 -14.03 25.06 -12.39
CA THR A 465 -14.79 25.71 -13.47
C THR A 465 -14.37 25.23 -14.86
N ALA A 466 -15.14 25.59 -15.88
CA ALA A 466 -14.81 25.43 -17.29
C ALA A 466 -13.47 26.11 -17.65
N HIS A 467 -13.11 27.19 -16.95
CA HIS A 467 -11.85 27.89 -17.17
C HIS A 467 -10.63 27.04 -16.80
N ASP A 468 -10.74 26.18 -15.78
CA ASP A 468 -9.66 25.27 -15.37
C ASP A 468 -9.39 24.20 -16.44
N VAL A 469 -10.46 23.69 -17.08
CA VAL A 469 -10.36 22.73 -18.18
C VAL A 469 -9.74 23.37 -19.42
N VAL A 470 -10.20 24.57 -19.79
CA VAL A 470 -9.63 25.33 -20.93
C VAL A 470 -8.14 25.61 -20.70
N TRP A 471 -7.78 26.00 -19.49
CA TRP A 471 -6.38 26.25 -19.14
C TRP A 471 -5.54 24.96 -19.19
N ALA A 472 -6.05 23.86 -18.63
CA ALA A 472 -5.36 22.57 -18.63
C ALA A 472 -5.08 22.08 -20.06
N ILE A 473 -6.08 22.10 -20.95
CA ILE A 473 -5.92 21.68 -22.35
C ILE A 473 -4.91 22.58 -23.07
N ARG A 474 -4.93 23.90 -22.83
CA ARG A 474 -3.96 24.84 -23.42
C ARG A 474 -2.54 24.59 -22.91
N ARG A 475 -2.38 24.28 -21.62
CA ARG A 475 -1.09 23.86 -21.06
C ARG A 475 -0.63 22.57 -21.73
N ASN A 476 -1.48 21.56 -21.77
CA ASN A 476 -1.12 20.21 -22.21
C ASN A 476 -0.81 20.14 -23.72
N ILE A 477 -1.39 21.02 -24.55
CA ILE A 477 -1.08 21.09 -25.99
C ILE A 477 0.15 21.95 -26.30
N ASP A 478 0.58 22.82 -25.37
CA ASP A 478 1.76 23.66 -25.58
C ASP A 478 3.00 22.76 -25.76
N PRO A 479 3.75 22.88 -26.87
CA PRO A 479 4.98 22.10 -27.07
C PRO A 479 5.98 22.19 -25.91
N LYS A 480 5.96 23.30 -25.16
CA LYS A 480 6.85 23.52 -24.00
C LYS A 480 6.53 22.65 -22.79
N THR A 481 5.29 22.14 -22.70
CA THR A 481 4.88 21.26 -21.60
C THR A 481 5.43 19.84 -21.81
N GLU A 482 5.79 19.48 -23.04
CA GLU A 482 6.29 18.15 -23.39
C GLU A 482 5.36 17.03 -22.93
N ALA A 483 4.05 17.29 -22.94
CA ALA A 483 3.04 16.32 -22.54
C ALA A 483 3.11 15.07 -23.44
N PRO A 484 3.44 13.89 -22.89
CA PRO A 484 3.69 12.68 -23.69
C PRO A 484 2.44 12.25 -24.47
N PHE A 485 1.26 12.57 -23.94
CA PHE A 485 -0.03 12.19 -24.52
C PHE A 485 -0.73 13.32 -25.30
N ALA A 486 -0.05 14.43 -25.62
CA ALA A 486 -0.64 15.59 -26.31
C ALA A 486 -1.34 15.28 -27.64
N HIS A 487 -0.99 14.17 -28.29
CA HIS A 487 -1.64 13.72 -29.52
C HIS A 487 -3.12 13.35 -29.34
N ALA A 488 -3.55 12.95 -28.13
CA ALA A 488 -4.96 12.66 -27.83
C ALA A 488 -5.86 13.91 -27.87
N LEU A 489 -5.27 15.12 -27.84
CA LEU A 489 -5.99 16.39 -28.02
C LEU A 489 -6.19 16.76 -29.50
N TYR A 490 -5.64 16.00 -30.47
CA TYR A 490 -5.67 16.37 -31.89
C TYR A 490 -7.04 16.31 -32.54
N ALA A 491 -8.04 15.72 -31.89
CA ALA A 491 -9.43 15.83 -32.30
C ALA A 491 -9.92 17.30 -32.25
N LEU A 492 -9.34 18.13 -31.38
CA LEU A 492 -9.69 19.53 -31.24
C LEU A 492 -9.17 20.36 -32.43
N LYS A 493 -9.99 21.31 -32.89
CA LYS A 493 -9.62 22.24 -33.95
C LYS A 493 -8.29 22.91 -33.63
N ASN A 494 -7.38 22.93 -34.60
CA ASN A 494 -6.04 23.53 -34.52
C ASN A 494 -5.03 22.87 -33.56
N ALA A 495 -5.41 21.88 -32.75
CA ALA A 495 -4.51 21.31 -31.72
C ALA A 495 -3.21 20.75 -32.30
N ARG A 496 -3.28 19.96 -33.39
CA ARG A 496 -2.10 19.43 -34.08
C ARG A 496 -1.17 20.54 -34.61
N ALA A 497 -1.73 21.61 -35.17
CA ALA A 497 -0.94 22.72 -35.68
C ALA A 497 -0.21 23.47 -34.55
N ILE A 498 -0.86 23.61 -33.39
CA ILE A 498 -0.27 24.22 -32.19
C ILE A 498 0.86 23.35 -31.65
N HIS A 499 0.60 22.07 -31.39
CA HIS A 499 1.60 21.15 -30.84
C HIS A 499 2.82 20.96 -31.77
N LYS A 500 2.62 21.06 -33.10
CA LYS A 500 3.73 21.02 -34.07
C LYS A 500 4.40 22.39 -34.30
N GLY A 501 4.05 23.42 -33.54
CA GLY A 501 4.61 24.77 -33.64
C GLY A 501 4.24 25.54 -34.92
N LYS A 502 3.34 25.00 -35.75
CA LYS A 502 2.86 25.64 -36.99
C LYS A 502 1.91 26.80 -36.70
N LEU A 503 1.15 26.74 -35.60
CA LEU A 503 0.31 27.82 -35.10
C LEU A 503 0.76 28.19 -33.68
N LYS A 504 1.35 29.37 -33.50
CA LYS A 504 1.90 29.79 -32.19
C LYS A 504 0.85 30.28 -31.20
N ASP A 505 -0.31 30.71 -31.68
CA ASP A 505 -1.39 31.21 -30.83
C ASP A 505 -2.21 30.04 -30.26
N ILE A 506 -1.85 29.62 -29.05
CA ILE A 506 -2.49 28.52 -28.32
C ILE A 506 -3.97 28.81 -28.03
N SER A 507 -4.36 30.09 -27.93
CA SER A 507 -5.76 30.46 -27.65
C SER A 507 -6.74 30.05 -28.76
N LYS A 508 -6.23 29.71 -29.95
CA LYS A 508 -7.01 29.26 -31.11
C LYS A 508 -7.37 27.78 -31.08
N ILE A 509 -6.95 27.02 -30.07
CA ILE A 509 -7.40 25.64 -29.91
C ILE A 509 -8.93 25.58 -29.77
N GLY A 510 -9.55 24.51 -30.29
CA GLY A 510 -10.99 24.29 -30.29
C GLY A 510 -11.62 23.97 -28.93
N VAL A 511 -11.33 24.74 -27.88
CA VAL A 511 -11.97 24.66 -26.57
C VAL A 511 -12.18 26.06 -25.98
N ASN A 512 -13.38 26.34 -25.48
CA ASN A 512 -13.73 27.60 -24.81
C ASN A 512 -14.67 27.34 -23.63
N ALA A 513 -14.53 28.14 -22.58
CA ALA A 513 -15.55 28.31 -21.55
C ALA A 513 -16.52 29.40 -22.03
N ILE A 514 -17.81 29.07 -22.14
CA ILE A 514 -18.86 30.05 -22.43
C ILE A 514 -19.13 30.88 -21.17
N ASP A 515 -19.16 30.20 -20.03
CA ASP A 515 -19.28 30.71 -18.67
C ASP A 515 -18.55 29.73 -17.72
N ASP A 516 -18.65 29.94 -16.40
CA ASP A 516 -17.97 29.14 -15.38
C ASP A 516 -18.31 27.65 -15.43
N PHE A 517 -19.48 27.26 -15.96
CA PHE A 517 -19.98 25.88 -15.92
C PHE A 517 -20.42 25.33 -17.28
N THR A 518 -20.06 26.01 -18.38
CA THR A 518 -20.38 25.56 -19.73
C THR A 518 -19.15 25.52 -20.61
N LEU A 519 -18.76 24.31 -21.02
CA LEU A 519 -17.66 24.08 -21.96
C LEU A 519 -18.17 23.87 -23.37
N TRP A 520 -17.49 24.49 -24.31
CA TRP A 520 -17.73 24.33 -25.73
C TRP A 520 -16.47 23.84 -26.44
N PHE A 521 -16.62 22.75 -27.19
CA PHE A 521 -15.57 22.17 -28.01
C PHE A 521 -15.90 22.33 -29.49
N ARG A 522 -14.86 22.63 -30.27
CA ARG A 522 -14.88 22.58 -31.74
C ARG A 522 -13.84 21.59 -32.21
N LEU A 523 -14.29 20.58 -32.92
CA LEU A 523 -13.44 19.50 -33.43
C LEU A 523 -12.93 19.80 -34.84
N GLU A 524 -11.80 19.19 -35.20
CA GLU A 524 -11.18 19.31 -36.53
C GLU A 524 -12.05 18.63 -37.60
N HIS A 525 -12.66 17.50 -37.24
CA HIS A 525 -13.60 16.68 -38.01
C HIS A 525 -14.70 16.13 -37.08
N PRO A 526 -15.79 15.53 -37.58
CA PRO A 526 -16.78 14.91 -36.69
C PRO A 526 -16.18 13.69 -35.97
N VAL A 527 -16.37 13.59 -34.65
CA VAL A 527 -15.81 12.51 -33.81
C VAL A 527 -16.91 11.99 -32.88
N ALA A 528 -17.58 10.92 -33.28
CA ALA A 528 -18.74 10.38 -32.57
C ALA A 528 -18.41 9.83 -31.17
N TYR A 529 -17.16 9.41 -30.96
CA TYR A 529 -16.62 8.92 -29.70
C TYR A 529 -15.99 10.02 -28.83
N PHE A 530 -16.21 11.31 -29.14
CA PHE A 530 -15.65 12.42 -28.35
C PHE A 530 -15.96 12.36 -26.84
N PRO A 531 -17.17 11.92 -26.39
CA PRO A 531 -17.40 11.69 -24.98
C PRO A 531 -16.45 10.67 -24.35
N ALA A 532 -16.01 9.64 -25.07
CA ALA A 532 -15.00 8.71 -24.57
C ALA A 532 -13.59 9.31 -24.52
N LEU A 533 -13.27 10.31 -25.36
CA LEU A 533 -11.96 10.96 -25.35
C LEU A 533 -11.78 11.90 -24.15
N VAL A 534 -12.85 12.59 -23.73
CA VAL A 534 -12.77 13.59 -22.65
C VAL A 534 -12.73 12.98 -21.24
N SER A 535 -12.78 11.65 -21.12
CA SER A 535 -12.49 10.93 -19.86
C SER A 535 -10.99 10.78 -19.58
N LEU A 536 -10.16 10.90 -20.62
CA LEU A 536 -8.71 10.72 -20.52
C LEU A 536 -8.08 11.80 -19.63
N TRP A 537 -7.05 11.41 -18.89
CA TRP A 537 -6.31 12.25 -17.94
C TRP A 537 -5.87 13.61 -18.51
N ILE A 538 -5.56 13.67 -19.81
CA ILE A 538 -5.10 14.90 -20.46
C ILE A 538 -6.17 15.98 -20.62
N TYR A 539 -7.46 15.63 -20.50
CA TYR A 539 -8.60 16.56 -20.54
C TYR A 539 -9.04 17.06 -19.15
N ARG A 540 -8.50 16.50 -18.06
CA ARG A 540 -8.93 16.83 -16.69
C ARG A 540 -8.62 18.30 -16.34
N PRO A 541 -9.49 18.98 -15.57
CA PRO A 541 -9.19 20.30 -15.02
C PRO A 541 -7.92 20.22 -14.17
N LEU A 542 -7.17 21.33 -14.13
CA LEU A 542 -5.95 21.45 -13.33
C LEU A 542 -5.99 22.74 -12.49
N PRO A 543 -5.48 22.73 -11.24
CA PRO A 543 -5.54 23.88 -10.34
C PRO A 543 -4.50 24.93 -10.76
N ARG A 544 -4.87 25.81 -11.69
CA ARG A 544 -3.99 26.82 -12.29
C ARG A 544 -3.16 27.59 -11.24
N ASN A 545 -3.83 28.15 -10.22
CA ASN A 545 -3.18 28.97 -9.20
C ASN A 545 -2.09 28.17 -8.44
N THR A 546 -2.36 26.90 -8.15
CA THR A 546 -1.42 25.99 -7.47
C THR A 546 -0.22 25.68 -8.35
N ILE A 547 -0.45 25.35 -9.63
CA ILE A 547 0.62 25.04 -10.58
C ILE A 547 1.48 26.28 -10.83
N GLU A 548 0.88 27.44 -11.05
CA GLU A 548 1.62 28.68 -11.28
C GLU A 548 2.44 29.10 -10.06
N LYS A 549 1.95 28.85 -8.84
CA LYS A 549 2.63 29.17 -7.58
C LYS A 549 3.77 28.20 -7.25
N TYR A 550 3.55 26.90 -7.37
CA TYR A 550 4.48 25.88 -6.88
C TYR A 550 5.34 25.23 -7.98
N LYS A 551 5.03 25.49 -9.26
CA LYS A 551 5.75 24.96 -10.43
C LYS A 551 5.92 23.44 -10.30
N ASP A 552 7.10 22.89 -10.50
CA ASP A 552 7.37 21.44 -10.49
C ASP A 552 7.06 20.76 -9.15
N LYS A 553 6.89 21.53 -8.06
CA LYS A 553 6.54 21.01 -6.73
C LYS A 553 5.02 21.02 -6.48
N TRP A 554 4.20 21.35 -7.48
CA TRP A 554 2.76 21.50 -7.27
C TRP A 554 2.08 20.18 -6.88
N THR A 555 2.62 19.04 -7.29
CA THR A 555 2.11 17.69 -6.95
C THR A 555 2.58 17.17 -5.59
N GLU A 556 3.45 17.89 -4.87
CA GLU A 556 3.89 17.47 -3.54
C GLU A 556 2.71 17.50 -2.55
N PRO A 557 2.61 16.55 -1.58
CA PRO A 557 1.42 16.39 -0.72
C PRO A 557 0.95 17.66 0.00
N LYS A 558 1.88 18.57 0.34
CA LYS A 558 1.58 19.85 1.02
C LYS A 558 1.04 20.95 0.10
N ASN A 559 1.15 20.78 -1.21
CA ASN A 559 0.88 21.81 -2.22
C ASN A 559 -0.32 21.43 -3.09
N ILE A 560 -0.42 20.16 -3.49
CA ILE A 560 -1.39 19.67 -4.46
C ILE A 560 -2.82 20.02 -4.05
N GLN A 561 -3.62 20.44 -5.03
CA GLN A 561 -5.05 20.59 -4.88
C GLN A 561 -5.74 19.60 -5.81
N THR A 562 -6.67 18.83 -5.26
CA THR A 562 -7.34 17.72 -5.94
C THR A 562 -8.85 17.97 -5.92
N ASN A 563 -9.59 17.36 -6.83
CA ASN A 563 -11.06 17.44 -6.89
C ASN A 563 -11.73 16.06 -7.02
N GLY A 564 -10.94 14.98 -7.01
CA GLY A 564 -11.41 13.59 -7.02
C GLY A 564 -11.88 13.08 -5.67
N SER A 565 -12.21 11.79 -5.64
CA SER A 565 -12.76 11.05 -4.48
C SER A 565 -11.77 10.92 -3.33
N TYR A 566 -10.47 11.05 -3.62
CA TYR A 566 -9.38 11.04 -2.65
C TYR A 566 -8.48 12.28 -2.78
N LYS A 567 -7.75 12.55 -1.70
CA LYS A 567 -6.67 13.54 -1.65
C LYS A 567 -5.37 12.89 -1.22
N LEU A 568 -4.26 13.40 -1.74
CA LEU A 568 -2.92 12.96 -1.36
C LEU A 568 -2.56 13.46 0.04
N ILE A 569 -2.23 12.55 0.96
CA ILE A 569 -1.80 12.91 2.32
C ILE A 569 -0.30 12.68 2.55
N ALA A 570 0.30 11.71 1.87
CA ALA A 570 1.75 11.50 1.89
C ALA A 570 2.24 10.74 0.67
N TRP A 571 3.49 10.99 0.31
CA TRP A 571 4.18 10.28 -0.76
C TRP A 571 5.65 10.12 -0.40
N GLU A 572 6.05 8.88 -0.16
CA GLU A 572 7.43 8.47 0.03
C GLU A 572 7.92 7.85 -1.28
N LYS A 573 8.63 8.66 -2.08
CA LYS A 573 9.02 8.31 -3.45
C LYS A 573 9.82 7.00 -3.45
N GLY A 574 9.35 6.03 -4.23
CA GLY A 574 9.96 4.70 -4.33
C GLY A 574 9.55 3.70 -3.24
N MET A 575 8.70 4.09 -2.28
CA MET A 575 8.25 3.20 -1.21
C MET A 575 6.72 3.11 -1.11
N ALA A 576 6.03 4.22 -0.88
CA ALA A 576 4.58 4.20 -0.66
C ALA A 576 3.91 5.55 -0.94
N MET A 577 2.61 5.50 -1.23
CA MET A 577 1.73 6.66 -1.32
C MET A 577 0.47 6.44 -0.50
N ALA A 578 0.10 7.43 0.31
CA ALA A 578 -1.11 7.39 1.12
C ALA A 578 -2.12 8.42 0.62
N LEU A 579 -3.34 7.94 0.37
CA LEU A 579 -4.49 8.75 0.03
C LEU A 579 -5.54 8.68 1.14
N GLN A 580 -6.28 9.75 1.32
CA GLN A 580 -7.42 9.81 2.23
C GLN A 580 -8.66 10.26 1.48
N LYS A 581 -9.82 9.72 1.86
CA LYS A 581 -11.11 10.17 1.35
C LYS A 581 -11.20 11.70 1.38
N ASN A 582 -11.54 12.28 0.25
CA ASN A 582 -11.80 13.70 0.13
C ASN A 582 -13.24 13.98 0.62
N GLN A 583 -13.38 14.69 1.74
CA GLN A 583 -14.71 15.01 2.29
C GLN A 583 -15.43 16.08 1.48
N ASP A 584 -14.69 16.86 0.70
CA ASP A 584 -15.22 17.92 -0.17
C ASP A 584 -15.52 17.41 -1.59
N TYR A 585 -15.31 16.10 -1.84
CA TYR A 585 -15.73 15.46 -3.09
C TYR A 585 -17.25 15.52 -3.22
N TYR A 586 -17.75 15.85 -4.41
CA TYR A 586 -19.18 16.09 -4.62
C TYR A 586 -20.07 14.90 -4.24
N ASP A 587 -19.57 13.67 -4.39
CA ASP A 587 -20.26 12.45 -4.00
C ASP A 587 -19.55 11.72 -2.83
N ALA A 588 -18.94 12.49 -1.92
CA ALA A 588 -18.21 11.95 -0.78
C ALA A 588 -19.06 10.98 0.07
N LYS A 589 -20.39 11.12 0.09
CA LYS A 589 -21.30 10.20 0.80
C LYS A 589 -21.21 8.75 0.32
N ASN A 590 -20.89 8.52 -0.95
CA ASN A 590 -20.80 7.20 -1.54
C ASN A 590 -19.39 6.60 -1.46
N VAL A 591 -18.36 7.43 -1.26
CA VAL A 591 -16.98 6.96 -1.02
C VAL A 591 -16.89 6.32 0.36
N ARG A 592 -16.72 4.99 0.42
CA ARG A 592 -16.78 4.23 1.68
C ARG A 592 -15.42 3.81 2.23
N ILE A 593 -14.39 3.66 1.41
CA ILE A 593 -13.03 3.36 1.87
C ILE A 593 -12.38 4.64 2.39
N PRO A 594 -12.07 4.75 3.69
CA PRO A 594 -11.55 6.00 4.26
C PRO A 594 -10.12 6.34 3.85
N LYS A 595 -9.27 5.32 3.64
CA LYS A 595 -7.84 5.48 3.40
C LYS A 595 -7.35 4.42 2.41
N ILE A 596 -6.41 4.82 1.56
CA ILE A 596 -5.71 3.91 0.63
C ILE A 596 -4.20 4.06 0.87
N CYS A 597 -3.49 2.94 0.90
CA CYS A 597 -2.04 2.90 0.91
C CYS A 597 -1.58 2.09 -0.31
N TYR A 598 -0.90 2.77 -1.24
CA TYR A 598 -0.22 2.14 -2.36
C TYR A 598 1.22 1.83 -1.97
N TYR A 599 1.67 0.60 -2.18
CA TYR A 599 3.04 0.14 -1.92
C TYR A 599 3.78 -0.08 -3.22
N VAL A 600 4.96 0.53 -3.36
CA VAL A 600 5.88 0.27 -4.46
C VAL A 600 6.51 -1.09 -4.25
N ILE A 601 6.13 -2.06 -5.09
CA ILE A 601 6.63 -3.44 -5.00
C ILE A 601 7.20 -3.83 -6.36
N PRO A 602 8.53 -3.91 -6.49
CA PRO A 602 9.17 -4.25 -7.76
C PRO A 602 8.96 -5.71 -8.20
N GLU A 603 8.77 -6.62 -7.25
CA GLU A 603 8.76 -8.07 -7.51
C GLU A 603 7.40 -8.70 -7.21
N SER A 604 6.79 -9.33 -8.22
CA SER A 604 5.51 -10.04 -8.11
C SER A 604 5.49 -11.16 -7.06
N SER A 605 6.63 -11.83 -6.84
CA SER A 605 6.77 -12.88 -5.81
C SER A 605 6.63 -12.31 -4.40
N VAL A 606 7.26 -11.15 -4.14
CA VAL A 606 7.14 -10.40 -2.88
C VAL A 606 5.71 -9.92 -2.70
N GLY A 607 5.09 -9.37 -3.75
CA GLY A 607 3.69 -8.96 -3.72
C GLY A 607 2.75 -10.13 -3.38
N LEU A 608 2.95 -11.30 -3.99
CA LEU A 608 2.15 -12.49 -3.68
C LEU A 608 2.34 -12.95 -2.22
N ALA A 609 3.57 -12.91 -1.69
CA ALA A 609 3.82 -13.22 -0.28
C ALA A 609 3.13 -12.22 0.66
N MET A 610 3.20 -10.92 0.36
CA MET A 610 2.51 -9.88 1.11
C MET A 610 0.99 -10.08 1.09
N TYR A 611 0.42 -10.42 -0.07
CA TYR A 611 -1.01 -10.74 -0.18
C TYR A 611 -1.40 -11.96 0.67
N LYS A 612 -0.61 -13.04 0.63
CA LYS A 612 -0.83 -14.23 1.49
C LYS A 612 -0.76 -13.90 2.98
N ASN A 613 0.10 -12.96 3.35
CA ASN A 613 0.26 -12.47 4.73
C ASN A 613 -0.74 -11.37 5.13
N ASN A 614 -1.79 -11.13 4.33
CA ASN A 614 -2.77 -10.06 4.54
C ASN A 614 -2.12 -8.68 4.68
N GLN A 615 -1.04 -8.40 3.96
CA GLN A 615 -0.39 -7.09 3.87
C GLN A 615 -0.82 -6.32 2.61
N LEU A 616 -1.43 -7.00 1.64
CA LEU A 616 -2.14 -6.43 0.50
C LEU A 616 -3.57 -6.95 0.46
N ASP A 617 -4.49 -6.12 -0.01
CA ASP A 617 -5.89 -6.49 -0.22
C ASP A 617 -6.16 -6.97 -1.65
N ILE A 618 -5.35 -6.54 -2.62
CA ILE A 618 -5.45 -6.91 -4.03
C ILE A 618 -4.05 -7.07 -4.63
N ILE A 619 -3.86 -8.04 -5.53
CA ILE A 619 -2.72 -8.13 -6.44
C ILE A 619 -3.21 -8.69 -7.78
N GLY A 620 -2.59 -8.30 -8.91
CA GLY A 620 -3.01 -8.69 -10.25
C GLY A 620 -2.72 -7.63 -11.31
N ASP A 621 -2.99 -7.95 -12.59
CA ASP A 621 -2.49 -7.23 -13.78
C ASP A 621 -2.50 -5.69 -13.71
N SER A 622 -3.64 -5.04 -13.42
CA SER A 622 -3.72 -3.56 -13.35
C SER A 622 -2.97 -2.93 -12.16
N TYR A 623 -2.37 -3.74 -11.29
CA TYR A 623 -1.59 -3.28 -10.13
C TYR A 623 -0.16 -3.82 -10.16
N LEU A 624 -0.01 -5.11 -9.83
CA LEU A 624 1.23 -5.85 -9.85
C LEU A 624 0.89 -7.26 -10.31
N ARG A 625 1.40 -7.66 -11.48
CA ARG A 625 1.07 -8.94 -12.11
C ARG A 625 1.33 -10.13 -11.18
N LEU A 626 0.47 -11.14 -11.24
CA LEU A 626 0.72 -12.40 -10.54
C LEU A 626 1.95 -13.11 -11.14
N PRO A 627 2.81 -13.74 -10.31
CA PRO A 627 3.90 -14.55 -10.82
C PRO A 627 3.32 -15.81 -11.50
N MET A 628 3.39 -15.86 -12.84
CA MET A 628 2.72 -16.90 -13.63
C MET A 628 3.17 -18.34 -13.28
N ALA A 629 4.41 -18.52 -12.82
CA ALA A 629 4.90 -19.81 -12.34
C ALA A 629 4.15 -20.32 -11.10
N GLU A 630 3.58 -19.43 -10.28
CA GLU A 630 2.81 -19.77 -9.09
C GLU A 630 1.30 -19.94 -9.38
N LEU A 631 0.83 -19.63 -10.58
CA LEU A 631 -0.59 -19.75 -10.92
C LEU A 631 -1.15 -21.16 -10.66
N PRO A 632 -0.45 -22.28 -10.99
CA PRO A 632 -0.92 -23.62 -10.61
C PRO A 632 -1.07 -23.80 -9.09
N ASN A 633 -0.17 -23.23 -8.29
CA ASN A 633 -0.24 -23.30 -6.83
C ASN A 633 -1.40 -22.45 -6.29
N ILE A 634 -1.63 -21.26 -6.86
CA ILE A 634 -2.76 -20.39 -6.54
C ILE A 634 -4.09 -21.11 -6.78
N LEU A 635 -4.23 -21.76 -7.94
CA LEU A 635 -5.46 -22.47 -8.30
C LEU A 635 -5.68 -23.76 -7.50
N ALA A 636 -4.59 -24.40 -7.01
CA ALA A 636 -4.64 -25.59 -6.19
C ALA A 636 -4.92 -25.30 -4.69
N ASP A 637 -4.59 -24.11 -4.21
CA ASP A 637 -4.87 -23.68 -2.84
C ASP A 637 -6.35 -23.29 -2.67
N PRO A 638 -7.12 -23.92 -1.76
CA PRO A 638 -8.56 -23.65 -1.62
C PRO A 638 -8.92 -22.21 -1.26
N VAL A 639 -8.05 -21.51 -0.52
CA VAL A 639 -8.29 -20.11 -0.11
C VAL A 639 -7.98 -19.19 -1.28
N LEU A 640 -6.80 -19.33 -1.89
CA LEU A 640 -6.38 -18.44 -2.97
C LEU A 640 -7.20 -18.66 -4.23
N SER A 641 -7.61 -19.90 -4.53
CA SER A 641 -8.48 -20.21 -5.65
C SER A 641 -9.86 -19.57 -5.51
N ALA A 642 -10.39 -19.45 -4.28
CA ALA A 642 -11.64 -18.73 -4.00
C ALA A 642 -11.50 -17.20 -4.10
N GLU A 643 -10.29 -16.68 -3.88
CA GLU A 643 -9.96 -15.25 -4.01
C GLU A 643 -9.52 -14.86 -5.44
N TYR A 644 -9.26 -15.86 -6.29
CA TYR A 644 -8.81 -15.68 -7.66
C TYR A 644 -9.97 -15.34 -8.59
N SER A 645 -9.77 -14.33 -9.44
CA SER A 645 -10.70 -14.03 -10.51
C SER A 645 -9.99 -13.63 -11.80
N GLN A 646 -10.60 -13.97 -12.92
CA GLN A 646 -10.25 -13.48 -14.23
C GLN A 646 -11.20 -12.35 -14.61
N GLN A 647 -10.67 -11.25 -15.14
CA GLN A 647 -11.43 -10.07 -15.50
C GLN A 647 -11.09 -9.60 -16.93
N PRO A 648 -12.05 -8.94 -17.62
CA PRO A 648 -11.78 -8.33 -18.92
C PRO A 648 -10.57 -7.39 -18.86
N MET A 649 -9.76 -7.41 -19.91
CA MET A 649 -8.67 -6.47 -20.12
C MET A 649 -8.71 -5.99 -21.57
N PHE A 650 -8.56 -4.68 -21.76
CA PHE A 650 -8.63 -4.11 -23.09
C PHE A 650 -7.28 -4.16 -23.79
N SER A 651 -6.73 -5.37 -23.95
CA SER A 651 -5.48 -5.60 -24.66
C SER A 651 -5.57 -6.77 -25.65
N THR A 652 -4.90 -6.62 -26.79
CA THR A 652 -4.82 -7.64 -27.85
C THR A 652 -3.38 -7.90 -28.25
N TYR A 653 -3.02 -9.19 -28.37
CA TYR A 653 -1.75 -9.63 -28.94
C TYR A 653 -1.95 -10.10 -30.38
N ALA A 654 -1.18 -9.55 -31.32
CA ALA A 654 -1.31 -9.87 -32.73
C ALA A 654 0.06 -9.87 -33.44
N TYR A 655 0.06 -10.32 -34.69
CA TYR A 655 1.15 -10.06 -35.63
C TYR A 655 0.61 -9.30 -36.83
N ALA A 656 1.42 -8.44 -37.40
CA ALA A 656 1.13 -7.76 -38.65
C ALA A 656 2.09 -8.19 -39.75
N PHE A 657 1.64 -8.02 -40.99
CA PHE A 657 2.39 -8.33 -42.19
C PHE A 657 2.62 -7.07 -43.01
N SER A 658 3.87 -6.78 -43.30
CA SER A 658 4.23 -5.86 -44.37
C SER A 658 3.79 -6.42 -45.73
N THR A 659 3.44 -5.54 -46.65
CA THR A 659 2.99 -5.91 -48.01
C THR A 659 4.11 -5.81 -49.04
N ASN A 660 5.31 -6.25 -48.65
CA ASN A 660 6.49 -6.46 -49.48
C ASN A 660 6.66 -7.97 -49.80
N PRO A 661 7.28 -8.35 -50.92
CA PRO A 661 7.45 -9.77 -51.27
C PRO A 661 8.13 -10.60 -50.17
N PRO A 662 7.65 -11.82 -49.86
CA PRO A 662 6.53 -12.52 -50.51
C PRO A 662 5.15 -12.27 -49.85
N LEU A 663 5.09 -11.35 -48.88
CA LEU A 663 3.89 -11.02 -48.12
C LEU A 663 3.03 -9.94 -48.81
N ASP A 664 3.43 -9.44 -49.97
CA ASP A 664 2.58 -8.66 -50.89
C ASP A 664 1.41 -9.49 -51.42
N ASN A 665 1.60 -10.80 -51.59
CA ASN A 665 0.55 -11.74 -51.95
C ASN A 665 -0.36 -12.09 -50.76
N VAL A 666 -1.64 -11.69 -50.86
CA VAL A 666 -2.66 -11.93 -49.84
C VAL A 666 -2.86 -13.41 -49.51
N LEU A 667 -2.69 -14.31 -50.48
CA LEU A 667 -2.85 -15.75 -50.25
C LEU A 667 -1.73 -16.30 -49.36
N VAL A 668 -0.52 -15.74 -49.42
CA VAL A 668 0.58 -16.09 -48.51
C VAL A 668 0.24 -15.66 -47.09
N ARG A 669 -0.27 -14.43 -46.89
CA ARG A 669 -0.70 -13.94 -45.57
C ARG A 669 -1.83 -14.80 -44.99
N LYS A 670 -2.85 -15.10 -45.79
CA LYS A 670 -3.96 -15.98 -45.41
C LYS A 670 -3.49 -17.39 -45.04
N ALA A 671 -2.56 -17.95 -45.81
CA ALA A 671 -1.98 -19.26 -45.51
C ALA A 671 -1.26 -19.27 -44.15
N ILE A 672 -0.42 -18.26 -43.89
CA ILE A 672 0.26 -18.11 -42.61
C ILE A 672 -0.75 -18.01 -41.46
N ALA A 673 -1.75 -17.13 -41.56
CA ALA A 673 -2.76 -16.94 -40.52
C ALA A 673 -3.59 -18.22 -40.23
N ALA A 674 -3.94 -18.98 -41.27
CA ALA A 674 -4.67 -20.25 -41.13
C ALA A 674 -3.81 -21.41 -40.62
N ALA A 675 -2.48 -21.32 -40.67
CA ALA A 675 -1.58 -22.31 -40.10
C ALA A 675 -1.29 -22.08 -38.60
N ILE A 676 -1.68 -20.93 -38.04
CA ILE A 676 -1.43 -20.60 -36.63
C ILE A 676 -2.52 -21.21 -35.73
N ASN A 677 -2.13 -22.17 -34.88
CA ASN A 677 -3.03 -22.76 -33.90
C ASN A 677 -3.02 -21.95 -32.58
N ARG A 678 -3.92 -20.98 -32.50
CA ARG A 678 -4.09 -20.09 -31.33
C ARG A 678 -4.39 -20.85 -30.04
N LYS A 679 -5.20 -21.91 -30.11
CA LYS A 679 -5.56 -22.73 -28.93
C LYS A 679 -4.33 -23.43 -28.33
N LEU A 680 -3.41 -23.91 -29.17
CA LEU A 680 -2.16 -24.51 -28.69
C LEU A 680 -1.21 -23.47 -28.09
N ILE A 681 -1.12 -22.26 -28.67
CA ILE A 681 -0.34 -21.16 -28.08
C ILE A 681 -0.88 -20.85 -26.68
N ILE A 682 -2.19 -20.69 -26.53
CA ILE A 682 -2.80 -20.38 -25.23
C ILE A 682 -2.60 -21.51 -24.22
N ALA A 683 -2.84 -22.76 -24.63
CA ALA A 683 -2.79 -23.90 -23.72
C ALA A 683 -1.36 -24.23 -23.24
N PHE A 684 -0.34 -24.04 -24.09
CA PHE A 684 1.02 -24.49 -23.80
C PHE A 684 2.02 -23.38 -23.49
N ILE A 685 1.76 -22.14 -23.91
CA ILE A 685 2.65 -21.00 -23.69
C ILE A 685 2.07 -20.06 -22.64
N THR A 686 0.96 -19.39 -22.95
CA THR A 686 0.45 -18.34 -22.05
C THR A 686 -0.16 -18.92 -20.77
N LYS A 687 -0.84 -20.07 -20.87
CA LYS A 687 -1.43 -20.85 -19.76
C LYS A 687 -2.34 -20.04 -18.83
N GLY A 688 -2.70 -18.82 -19.22
CA GLY A 688 -3.35 -17.82 -18.38
C GLY A 688 -4.84 -17.65 -18.67
N GLY A 689 -5.40 -18.49 -19.53
CA GLY A 689 -6.83 -18.42 -19.89
C GLY A 689 -7.17 -17.25 -20.80
N GLU A 690 -6.19 -16.73 -21.54
CA GLU A 690 -6.40 -15.77 -22.62
C GLU A 690 -7.40 -16.31 -23.65
N ARG A 691 -8.15 -15.43 -24.31
CA ARG A 691 -9.17 -15.82 -25.29
C ARG A 691 -8.59 -15.78 -26.70
N ALA A 692 -8.72 -16.86 -27.47
CA ALA A 692 -8.27 -16.87 -28.87
C ALA A 692 -8.93 -15.75 -29.69
N ALA A 693 -8.12 -14.95 -30.38
CA ALA A 693 -8.58 -13.80 -31.15
C ALA A 693 -8.50 -14.06 -32.65
N LYS A 694 -9.52 -13.61 -33.39
CA LYS A 694 -9.54 -13.60 -34.87
C LYS A 694 -9.76 -12.18 -35.44
N THR A 695 -10.18 -11.28 -34.57
CA THR A 695 -10.44 -9.85 -34.78
C THR A 695 -9.50 -9.05 -33.86
N TYR A 696 -9.20 -7.81 -34.22
CA TYR A 696 -8.16 -7.02 -33.57
C TYR A 696 -8.66 -6.19 -32.38
N VAL A 697 -9.88 -5.66 -32.46
CA VAL A 697 -10.52 -4.92 -31.38
C VAL A 697 -11.00 -5.92 -30.33
N THR A 698 -10.50 -5.76 -29.11
CA THR A 698 -10.84 -6.65 -28.00
C THR A 698 -12.27 -6.44 -27.48
N PRO A 699 -13.05 -7.52 -27.25
CA PRO A 699 -14.31 -7.43 -26.53
C PRO A 699 -14.12 -7.12 -25.03
N PRO A 700 -15.10 -6.48 -24.37
CA PRO A 700 -16.32 -5.86 -24.93
C PRO A 700 -16.20 -4.38 -25.37
N ALA A 701 -15.05 -3.91 -25.89
CA ALA A 701 -14.97 -2.52 -26.38
C ALA A 701 -16.05 -2.22 -27.43
N PHE A 702 -16.56 -0.99 -27.47
CA PHE A 702 -17.59 -0.61 -28.44
C PHE A 702 -17.11 -0.84 -29.87
N GLY A 703 -17.83 -1.63 -30.66
CA GLY A 703 -17.45 -1.94 -32.02
C GLY A 703 -16.57 -3.18 -32.19
N SER A 704 -16.18 -3.84 -31.09
CA SER A 704 -15.55 -5.15 -31.15
C SER A 704 -16.48 -6.16 -31.83
N VAL A 705 -15.89 -7.04 -32.65
CA VAL A 705 -16.61 -8.17 -33.25
C VAL A 705 -16.22 -9.44 -32.50
N ASP A 706 -17.20 -10.21 -32.05
CA ASP A 706 -16.90 -11.48 -31.41
C ASP A 706 -16.24 -12.41 -32.43
N PRO A 707 -15.09 -13.05 -32.12
CA PRO A 707 -14.46 -13.99 -33.04
C PRO A 707 -15.43 -15.09 -33.53
N GLU A 708 -16.43 -15.48 -32.74
CA GLU A 708 -17.40 -16.51 -33.13
C GLU A 708 -18.46 -16.02 -34.15
N ASP A 709 -18.56 -14.71 -34.41
CA ASP A 709 -19.49 -14.12 -35.39
C ASP A 709 -19.02 -14.28 -36.86
N GLY A 710 -17.98 -15.10 -37.09
CA GLY A 710 -17.56 -15.51 -38.42
C GLY A 710 -16.59 -14.56 -39.13
N VAL A 711 -16.04 -13.55 -38.43
CA VAL A 711 -15.01 -12.64 -38.98
C VAL A 711 -13.60 -13.14 -38.61
N GLY A 712 -12.69 -13.06 -39.58
CA GLY A 712 -11.28 -13.40 -39.41
C GLY A 712 -10.95 -14.86 -39.77
N ILE A 713 -9.66 -15.19 -39.78
CA ILE A 713 -9.20 -16.47 -40.31
C ILE A 713 -9.10 -17.56 -39.23
N ASN A 714 -9.85 -18.64 -39.42
CA ASN A 714 -9.79 -19.82 -38.58
C ASN A 714 -8.53 -20.66 -38.85
N PHE A 715 -8.07 -21.39 -37.83
CA PHE A 715 -7.02 -22.40 -38.00
C PHE A 715 -7.52 -23.53 -38.93
N ASN A 716 -6.91 -23.64 -40.10
CA ASN A 716 -7.22 -24.65 -41.11
C ASN A 716 -5.97 -24.93 -41.98
N PRO A 717 -5.10 -25.86 -41.55
CA PRO A 717 -3.88 -26.21 -42.30
C PRO A 717 -4.13 -26.70 -43.73
N ALA A 718 -5.28 -27.36 -43.99
CA ALA A 718 -5.60 -27.84 -45.32
C ALA A 718 -5.88 -26.67 -46.28
N GLN A 719 -6.67 -25.69 -45.83
CA GLN A 719 -6.93 -24.47 -46.59
C GLN A 719 -5.65 -23.61 -46.71
N ALA A 720 -4.83 -23.57 -45.67
CA ALA A 720 -3.54 -22.88 -45.70
C ALA A 720 -2.60 -23.41 -46.80
N LYS A 721 -2.46 -24.74 -46.91
CA LYS A 721 -1.70 -25.38 -48.00
C LYS A 721 -2.25 -25.05 -49.38
N LYS A 722 -3.58 -25.03 -49.52
CA LYS A 722 -4.24 -24.68 -50.78
C LYS A 722 -3.94 -23.24 -51.19
N TRP A 723 -4.10 -22.27 -50.30
CA TRP A 723 -3.77 -20.87 -50.58
C TRP A 723 -2.29 -20.67 -50.90
N LEU A 724 -1.39 -21.36 -50.20
CA LEU A 724 0.04 -21.27 -50.49
C LEU A 724 0.42 -21.84 -51.86
N ALA A 725 -0.23 -22.94 -52.27
CA ALA A 725 -0.06 -23.50 -53.61
C ALA A 725 -0.62 -22.57 -54.70
N GLU A 726 -1.80 -21.99 -54.48
CA GLU A 726 -2.41 -20.98 -55.37
C GLU A 726 -1.57 -19.70 -55.47
N ALA A 727 -0.83 -19.36 -54.40
CA ALA A 727 0.15 -18.27 -54.38
C ALA A 727 1.42 -18.55 -55.19
N GLY A 728 1.59 -19.77 -55.73
CA GLY A 728 2.77 -20.19 -56.50
C GLY A 728 3.83 -20.93 -55.68
N TYR A 729 3.56 -21.27 -54.41
CA TYR A 729 4.51 -21.88 -53.49
C TYR A 729 4.00 -23.23 -52.93
N PRO A 730 3.71 -24.23 -53.79
CA PRO A 730 3.21 -25.51 -53.32
C PRO A 730 4.18 -26.14 -52.32
N ASP A 731 3.67 -26.48 -51.13
CA ASP A 731 4.47 -27.03 -50.03
C ASP A 731 5.67 -26.14 -49.62
N GLY A 732 5.50 -24.82 -49.73
CA GLY A 732 6.51 -23.81 -49.39
C GLY A 732 7.69 -23.72 -50.36
N LYS A 733 7.71 -24.53 -51.43
CA LYS A 733 8.82 -24.56 -52.38
C LYS A 733 8.92 -23.24 -53.15
N GLY A 734 10.12 -22.67 -53.17
CA GLY A 734 10.41 -21.41 -53.85
C GLY A 734 9.97 -20.15 -53.09
N LEU A 735 9.36 -20.29 -51.91
CA LEU A 735 9.01 -19.14 -51.07
C LEU A 735 10.29 -18.53 -50.48
N PRO A 736 10.53 -17.20 -50.64
CA PRO A 736 11.61 -16.51 -49.97
C PRO A 736 11.53 -16.65 -48.44
N GLU A 737 12.67 -16.50 -47.77
CA GLU A 737 12.73 -16.51 -46.31
C GLU A 737 11.92 -15.34 -45.73
N ILE A 738 11.07 -15.64 -44.75
CA ILE A 738 10.25 -14.65 -44.04
C ILE A 738 10.91 -14.37 -42.69
N MET A 739 11.00 -13.10 -42.32
CA MET A 739 11.55 -12.66 -41.04
C MET A 739 10.40 -12.31 -40.10
N LEU A 740 10.46 -12.78 -38.85
CA LEU A 740 9.55 -12.43 -37.78
C LEU A 740 10.27 -11.54 -36.76
N THR A 741 9.98 -10.24 -36.79
CA THR A 741 10.58 -9.25 -35.88
C THR A 741 9.73 -9.03 -34.63
N TYR A 742 10.34 -9.07 -33.45
CA TYR A 742 9.66 -8.87 -32.17
C TYR A 742 10.61 -8.29 -31.11
N ASN A 743 10.05 -7.62 -30.10
CA ASN A 743 10.82 -7.10 -28.98
C ASN A 743 11.19 -8.21 -27.97
N ASP A 744 12.35 -8.06 -27.32
CA ASP A 744 12.88 -8.98 -26.31
C ASP A 744 11.87 -9.18 -25.18
N SER A 745 11.44 -10.43 -25.03
CA SER A 745 10.58 -10.93 -23.96
C SER A 745 10.56 -12.45 -24.05
N GLU A 746 10.65 -13.14 -22.91
CA GLU A 746 10.55 -14.60 -22.86
C GLU A 746 9.26 -15.12 -23.51
N THR A 747 8.12 -14.53 -23.16
CA THR A 747 6.82 -14.88 -23.75
C THR A 747 6.80 -14.64 -25.25
N HIS A 748 7.36 -13.55 -25.76
CA HIS A 748 7.38 -13.26 -27.20
C HIS A 748 8.27 -14.26 -27.96
N ARG A 749 9.43 -14.62 -27.40
CA ARG A 749 10.30 -15.68 -27.96
C ARG A 749 9.57 -17.00 -28.07
N GLU A 750 8.84 -17.41 -27.04
CA GLU A 750 8.10 -18.68 -27.03
C GLU A 750 6.98 -18.69 -28.08
N ILE A 751 6.19 -17.61 -28.17
CA ILE A 751 5.14 -17.49 -29.19
C ILE A 751 5.75 -17.47 -30.60
N ALA A 752 6.84 -16.72 -30.83
CA ALA A 752 7.52 -16.66 -32.11
C ALA A 752 8.08 -18.03 -32.55
N ARG A 753 8.64 -18.81 -31.61
CA ARG A 753 9.09 -20.19 -31.86
C ARG A 753 7.93 -21.12 -32.18
N ALA A 754 6.80 -21.00 -31.49
CA ALA A 754 5.60 -21.80 -31.82
C ALA A 754 5.09 -21.49 -33.22
N ILE A 755 5.07 -20.21 -33.63
CA ILE A 755 4.72 -19.83 -35.01
C ILE A 755 5.72 -20.43 -36.01
N GLN A 756 7.02 -20.34 -35.75
CA GLN A 756 8.05 -20.96 -36.58
C GLN A 756 7.80 -22.48 -36.74
N ILE A 757 7.47 -23.19 -35.65
CA ILE A 757 7.13 -24.62 -35.68
C ILE A 757 5.87 -24.89 -36.50
N PHE A 758 4.80 -24.13 -36.30
CA PHE A 758 3.55 -24.32 -37.05
C PHE A 758 3.73 -24.09 -38.54
N LEU A 759 4.43 -23.03 -38.94
CA LEU A 759 4.68 -22.74 -40.35
C LEU A 759 5.59 -23.80 -40.98
N LYS A 760 6.60 -24.29 -40.24
CA LYS A 760 7.44 -25.38 -40.73
C LYS A 760 6.66 -26.69 -40.87
N TYR A 761 5.84 -27.04 -39.89
CA TYR A 761 5.11 -28.31 -39.87
C TYR A 761 3.96 -28.35 -40.88
N TYR A 762 3.13 -27.31 -40.94
CA TYR A 762 1.95 -27.29 -41.78
C TYR A 762 2.23 -26.83 -43.21
N LEU A 763 3.22 -25.97 -43.44
CA LEU A 763 3.45 -25.31 -44.73
C LEU A 763 4.87 -25.49 -45.28
N ASN A 764 5.77 -26.12 -44.52
CA ASN A 764 7.20 -26.24 -44.84
C ASN A 764 7.90 -24.89 -45.06
N ILE A 765 7.36 -23.81 -44.50
CA ILE A 765 7.94 -22.46 -44.55
C ILE A 765 9.04 -22.36 -43.48
N THR A 766 10.20 -21.81 -43.87
CA THR A 766 11.28 -21.46 -42.94
C THR A 766 11.11 -20.00 -42.52
N LEU A 767 10.87 -19.79 -41.22
CA LEU A 767 10.74 -18.46 -40.61
C LEU A 767 12.02 -18.13 -39.85
N LYS A 768 12.63 -16.97 -40.12
CA LYS A 768 13.77 -16.45 -39.37
C LYS A 768 13.28 -15.54 -38.26
N LEU A 769 13.74 -15.76 -37.03
CA LEU A 769 13.37 -14.95 -35.88
C LEU A 769 14.36 -13.79 -35.71
N ASP A 770 13.84 -12.57 -35.55
CA ASP A 770 14.60 -11.33 -35.37
C ASP A 770 14.17 -10.66 -34.06
N GLU A 771 14.91 -10.92 -33.00
CA GLU A 771 14.66 -10.36 -31.67
C GLU A 771 15.43 -9.05 -31.49
N ARG A 772 14.75 -8.01 -31.00
CA ARG A 772 15.34 -6.67 -30.78
C ARG A 772 15.02 -6.15 -29.39
N ASN A 773 15.87 -5.30 -28.82
CA ASN A 773 15.47 -4.55 -27.63
C ASN A 773 14.30 -3.57 -27.97
N TRP A 774 13.61 -3.06 -26.95
CA TRP A 774 12.40 -2.26 -27.14
C TRP A 774 12.62 -1.01 -28.02
N SER A 775 13.71 -0.27 -27.80
CA SER A 775 14.00 0.96 -28.55
C SER A 775 14.25 0.67 -30.03
N ASP A 776 15.13 -0.29 -30.34
CA ASP A 776 15.45 -0.67 -31.72
C ASP A 776 14.24 -1.29 -32.43
N TYR A 777 13.40 -1.99 -31.68
CA TYR A 777 12.13 -2.51 -32.19
C TYR A 777 11.18 -1.38 -32.57
N LEU A 778 10.94 -0.39 -31.71
CA LEU A 778 10.09 0.77 -32.04
C LEU A 778 10.64 1.57 -33.24
N GLU A 779 11.96 1.73 -33.33
CA GLU A 779 12.59 2.37 -34.48
C GLU A 779 12.29 1.59 -35.78
N SER A 780 12.36 0.25 -35.74
CA SER A 780 12.03 -0.58 -36.90
C SER A 780 10.57 -0.42 -37.36
N LEU A 781 9.64 -0.22 -36.43
CA LEU A 781 8.22 0.02 -36.75
C LEU A 781 7.99 1.39 -37.40
N SER A 782 8.96 2.31 -37.34
CA SER A 782 8.86 3.60 -38.05
C SER A 782 9.03 3.46 -39.56
N ASN A 783 9.57 2.32 -40.04
CA ASN A 783 9.74 1.96 -41.45
C ASN A 783 9.28 0.50 -41.69
N PRO A 784 7.97 0.20 -41.53
CA PRO A 784 7.47 -1.17 -41.53
C PRO A 784 7.69 -1.88 -42.88
N SER A 785 7.84 -1.15 -43.99
CA SER A 785 8.16 -1.72 -45.31
C SER A 785 9.46 -2.53 -45.38
N GLU A 786 10.37 -2.35 -44.42
CA GLU A 786 11.62 -3.12 -44.32
C GLU A 786 11.46 -4.43 -43.52
N LEU A 787 10.33 -4.58 -42.83
CA LEU A 787 9.97 -5.79 -42.08
C LEU A 787 9.16 -6.73 -42.98
N HIS A 788 9.07 -8.01 -42.60
CA HIS A 788 8.17 -8.98 -43.23
C HIS A 788 6.94 -9.19 -42.34
N MET A 789 7.09 -9.99 -41.28
CA MET A 789 6.08 -10.19 -40.26
C MET A 789 6.62 -9.63 -38.95
N PHE A 790 5.80 -8.93 -38.17
CA PHE A 790 6.25 -8.37 -36.91
C PHE A 790 5.16 -8.44 -35.85
N ARG A 791 5.58 -8.62 -34.60
CA ARG A 791 4.68 -8.60 -33.45
C ARG A 791 4.00 -7.23 -33.40
N ILE A 792 2.77 -7.17 -32.90
CA ILE A 792 2.14 -5.94 -32.43
C ILE A 792 1.30 -6.28 -31.18
N GLY A 793 0.96 -5.27 -30.40
CA GLY A 793 0.00 -5.41 -29.32
C GLY A 793 -0.48 -4.03 -28.89
N TRP A 794 -1.75 -3.95 -28.51
CA TRP A 794 -2.34 -2.67 -28.09
C TRP A 794 -3.22 -2.87 -26.88
N SER A 795 -2.99 -2.03 -25.87
CA SER A 795 -3.90 -1.82 -24.75
C SER A 795 -4.68 -0.55 -25.01
N GLY A 796 -6.00 -0.61 -24.97
CA GLY A 796 -6.84 0.54 -25.26
C GLY A 796 -6.72 1.63 -24.19
N ASP A 797 -6.87 2.89 -24.62
CA ASP A 797 -6.97 4.07 -23.75
C ASP A 797 -8.44 4.41 -23.45
N TYR A 798 -9.33 4.12 -24.40
CA TYR A 798 -10.78 4.33 -24.28
C TYR A 798 -11.54 3.22 -25.03
N PRO A 799 -12.79 2.90 -24.62
CA PRO A 799 -13.46 1.66 -24.97
C PRO A 799 -14.22 1.73 -26.29
N ASP A 800 -13.58 2.23 -27.35
CA ASP A 800 -14.15 2.30 -28.71
C ASP A 800 -13.15 1.73 -29.72
N ALA A 801 -13.64 1.00 -30.72
CA ALA A 801 -12.86 0.40 -31.79
C ALA A 801 -11.98 1.41 -32.53
N SER A 802 -12.36 2.69 -32.57
CA SER A 802 -11.50 3.75 -33.12
C SER A 802 -10.13 3.80 -32.44
N ASN A 803 -10.02 3.47 -31.14
CA ASN A 803 -8.73 3.50 -30.45
C ASN A 803 -7.74 2.45 -30.99
N TRP A 804 -8.21 1.25 -31.31
CA TRP A 804 -7.39 0.23 -31.97
C TRP A 804 -7.08 0.62 -33.41
N PHE A 805 -8.03 1.16 -34.16
CA PHE A 805 -7.76 1.59 -35.54
C PHE A 805 -6.85 2.82 -35.61
N ASP A 806 -6.90 3.71 -34.62
CA ASP A 806 -6.01 4.88 -34.46
C ASP A 806 -4.60 4.48 -34.01
N SER A 807 -4.46 3.39 -33.25
CA SER A 807 -3.14 2.88 -32.85
C SER A 807 -2.37 2.28 -34.03
N LEU A 808 -3.09 1.79 -35.04
CA LEU A 808 -2.48 1.28 -36.26
C LEU A 808 -1.53 2.33 -36.89
N PRO A 809 -1.92 3.58 -37.20
CA PRO A 809 -1.04 4.69 -37.59
C PRO A 809 0.33 4.77 -36.90
N HIS A 810 0.41 4.48 -35.60
CA HIS A 810 1.64 4.56 -34.81
C HIS A 810 2.65 3.45 -35.17
N TYR A 811 2.17 2.30 -35.61
CA TYR A 811 2.98 1.18 -36.14
C TYR A 811 3.00 1.14 -37.67
N PHE A 812 1.98 1.75 -38.28
CA PHE A 812 1.60 1.67 -39.68
C PHE A 812 1.29 3.09 -40.12
N SER A 813 2.31 3.91 -40.38
CA SER A 813 2.03 5.13 -41.15
C SER A 813 1.36 4.67 -42.46
N PHE A 814 0.09 5.05 -42.69
CA PHE A 814 -0.67 4.66 -43.89
C PHE A 814 0.03 5.11 -45.18
N ASP A 815 0.94 6.08 -45.08
CA ASP A 815 1.81 6.54 -46.17
C ASP A 815 3.13 5.73 -46.31
N LYS A 816 3.50 4.90 -45.33
CA LYS A 816 4.79 4.14 -45.28
C LYS A 816 4.62 2.62 -45.31
N MET A 817 3.46 2.09 -44.95
CA MET A 817 3.14 0.69 -45.25
C MET A 817 2.65 0.63 -46.70
N ALA A 818 3.10 -0.33 -47.50
CA ALA A 818 2.57 -0.52 -48.85
C ALA A 818 1.11 -1.05 -48.87
N TRP A 819 0.41 -1.06 -47.72
CA TRP A 819 -1.00 -1.43 -47.58
C TRP A 819 -1.89 -0.17 -47.56
N GLY A 820 -2.19 0.33 -48.75
CA GLY A 820 -3.06 1.50 -48.96
C GLY A 820 -4.50 1.12 -49.30
N ASN A 821 -5.18 0.29 -48.48
CA ASN A 821 -6.57 -0.08 -48.77
C ASN A 821 -7.52 1.11 -48.54
N SER A 822 -7.92 1.76 -49.64
CA SER A 822 -8.79 2.93 -49.61
C SER A 822 -10.19 2.65 -49.05
N GLU A 823 -10.70 1.43 -49.16
CA GLU A 823 -11.99 1.03 -48.60
C GLU A 823 -11.91 0.93 -47.08
N PHE A 824 -10.86 0.30 -46.53
CA PHE A 824 -10.62 0.26 -45.09
C PHE A 824 -10.55 1.68 -44.50
N VAL A 825 -9.70 2.54 -45.07
CA VAL A 825 -9.53 3.93 -44.61
C VAL A 825 -10.85 4.70 -44.70
N LYS A 826 -11.62 4.54 -45.78
CA LYS A 826 -12.93 5.17 -45.93
C LYS A 826 -13.91 4.64 -44.89
N THR A 827 -13.90 3.34 -44.61
CA THR A 827 -14.81 2.68 -43.66
C THR A 827 -14.56 3.16 -42.24
N VAL A 828 -13.30 3.17 -41.79
CA VAL A 828 -12.91 3.68 -40.47
C VAL A 828 -13.30 5.16 -40.34
N ARG A 829 -12.97 6.00 -41.33
CA ARG A 829 -13.35 7.43 -41.34
C ARG A 829 -14.86 7.71 -41.40
N LEU A 830 -15.65 6.79 -41.94
CA LEU A 830 -17.11 6.88 -41.88
C LEU A 830 -17.59 6.50 -40.49
N ALA A 831 -17.03 5.44 -39.89
CA ALA A 831 -17.36 5.01 -38.55
C ALA A 831 -17.10 6.13 -37.53
N GLU A 832 -15.95 6.78 -37.59
CA GLU A 832 -15.59 7.91 -36.71
C GLU A 832 -16.63 9.05 -36.70
N LYS A 833 -17.37 9.23 -37.81
CA LYS A 833 -18.37 10.31 -37.97
C LYS A 833 -19.79 9.86 -37.66
N GLU A 834 -20.07 8.57 -37.80
CA GLU A 834 -21.41 7.99 -37.69
C GLU A 834 -21.94 8.08 -36.25
N GLN A 835 -23.10 8.71 -36.09
CA GLN A 835 -23.72 8.93 -34.78
C GLN A 835 -24.66 7.77 -34.41
N SER A 836 -25.18 7.04 -35.39
CA SER A 836 -25.96 5.82 -35.15
C SER A 836 -25.06 4.71 -34.65
N LEU A 837 -25.26 4.29 -33.39
CA LEU A 837 -24.48 3.21 -32.77
C LEU A 837 -24.54 1.91 -33.58
N LEU A 838 -25.70 1.59 -34.15
CA LEU A 838 -25.89 0.39 -34.96
C LEU A 838 -25.09 0.44 -36.27
N GLU A 839 -25.15 1.57 -36.99
CA GLU A 839 -24.42 1.72 -38.25
C GLU A 839 -22.91 1.83 -38.01
N ARG A 840 -22.48 2.47 -36.91
CA ARG A 840 -21.06 2.52 -36.52
C ARG A 840 -20.51 1.12 -36.23
N LYS A 841 -21.25 0.26 -35.53
CA LYS A 841 -20.86 -1.14 -35.30
C LYS A 841 -20.71 -1.93 -36.61
N LYS A 842 -21.60 -1.73 -37.60
CA LYS A 842 -21.48 -2.38 -38.92
C LYS A 842 -20.23 -1.92 -39.67
N LEU A 843 -19.91 -0.63 -39.62
CA LEU A 843 -18.70 -0.08 -40.24
C LEU A 843 -17.43 -0.65 -39.59
N TYR A 844 -17.38 -0.74 -38.26
CA TYR A 844 -16.26 -1.38 -37.57
C TYR A 844 -16.13 -2.87 -37.89
N MET A 845 -17.25 -3.60 -37.99
CA MET A 845 -17.21 -4.99 -38.45
C MET A 845 -16.64 -5.13 -39.87
N ARG A 846 -17.00 -4.22 -40.78
CA ARG A 846 -16.42 -4.18 -42.13
C ARG A 846 -14.91 -3.89 -42.10
N ALA A 847 -14.46 -2.99 -41.22
CA ALA A 847 -13.04 -2.70 -41.05
C ALA A 847 -12.25 -3.93 -40.56
N GLU A 848 -12.76 -4.64 -39.55
CA GLU A 848 -12.21 -5.92 -39.08
C GLU A 848 -12.14 -6.97 -40.20
N GLN A 849 -13.22 -7.13 -40.98
CA GLN A 849 -13.26 -8.05 -42.12
C GLN A 849 -12.16 -7.73 -43.14
N ILE A 850 -12.03 -6.47 -43.56
CA ILE A 850 -11.00 -6.09 -44.52
C ILE A 850 -9.61 -6.40 -43.96
N MET A 851 -9.33 -6.01 -42.71
CA MET A 851 -8.00 -6.07 -42.11
C MET A 851 -7.56 -7.49 -41.73
N CYS A 852 -8.42 -8.25 -41.04
CA CYS A 852 -8.08 -9.54 -40.46
C CYS A 852 -8.47 -10.74 -41.33
N GLU A 853 -9.29 -10.52 -42.37
CA GLU A 853 -9.80 -11.60 -43.22
C GLU A 853 -9.51 -11.38 -44.71
N GLU A 854 -9.97 -10.28 -45.31
CA GLU A 854 -9.87 -10.10 -46.77
C GLU A 854 -8.44 -9.84 -47.20
N ASP A 855 -7.81 -8.83 -46.61
CA ASP A 855 -6.41 -8.48 -46.84
C ASP A 855 -5.48 -9.17 -45.84
N CYS A 856 -5.99 -9.62 -44.69
CA CYS A 856 -5.21 -10.38 -43.69
C CYS A 856 -3.85 -9.73 -43.38
N VAL A 857 -3.83 -8.42 -43.15
CA VAL A 857 -2.60 -7.68 -42.80
C VAL A 857 -2.31 -7.71 -41.31
N VAL A 858 -3.32 -8.04 -40.50
CA VAL A 858 -3.18 -8.31 -39.07
C VAL A 858 -3.74 -9.70 -38.78
N THR A 859 -2.98 -10.53 -38.07
CA THR A 859 -3.38 -11.83 -37.55
C THR A 859 -3.40 -11.79 -36.02
N PRO A 860 -4.54 -11.50 -35.39
CA PRO A 860 -4.71 -11.56 -33.94
C PRO A 860 -4.44 -12.96 -33.41
N ILE A 861 -3.86 -13.08 -32.21
CA ILE A 861 -3.55 -14.37 -31.57
C ILE A 861 -4.47 -14.61 -30.38
N PHE A 862 -4.49 -13.67 -29.43
CA PHE A 862 -5.36 -13.70 -28.27
C PHE A 862 -5.72 -12.31 -27.75
N PHE A 863 -6.87 -12.22 -27.09
CA PHE A 863 -7.24 -11.12 -26.20
C PHE A 863 -6.72 -11.44 -24.81
N ASP A 864 -6.08 -10.45 -24.19
CA ASP A 864 -5.57 -10.62 -22.84
C ASP A 864 -6.72 -10.69 -21.82
N ILE A 865 -6.44 -11.33 -20.70
CA ILE A 865 -7.35 -11.41 -19.56
C ILE A 865 -6.57 -11.07 -18.29
N GLY A 866 -7.13 -10.15 -17.50
CA GLY A 866 -6.56 -9.75 -16.22
C GLY A 866 -6.80 -10.84 -15.18
N LYS A 867 -5.81 -11.09 -14.33
CA LYS A 867 -5.80 -12.13 -13.30
C LYS A 867 -5.54 -11.47 -11.97
N TYR A 868 -6.45 -11.66 -11.03
CA TYR A 868 -6.43 -10.96 -9.75
C TYR A 868 -6.64 -11.92 -8.60
N LEU A 869 -5.99 -11.63 -7.48
CA LEU A 869 -6.38 -12.09 -6.15
C LEU A 869 -6.98 -10.91 -5.39
N VAL A 870 -8.19 -11.07 -4.88
CA VAL A 870 -8.93 -10.02 -4.17
C VAL A 870 -9.41 -10.55 -2.82
N LYS A 871 -9.06 -9.86 -1.74
CA LYS A 871 -9.46 -10.29 -0.40
C LYS A 871 -10.99 -10.24 -0.25
N PRO A 872 -11.62 -11.23 0.42
CA PRO A 872 -13.08 -11.30 0.57
C PRO A 872 -13.69 -10.08 1.24
N ARG A 873 -12.91 -9.38 2.09
CA ARG A 873 -13.31 -8.15 2.77
C ARG A 873 -13.59 -6.99 1.81
N ILE A 874 -13.11 -7.04 0.57
CA ILE A 874 -13.36 -6.00 -0.44
C ILE A 874 -14.65 -6.35 -1.19
N LYS A 875 -15.65 -5.49 -1.08
CA LYS A 875 -16.92 -5.57 -1.81
C LYS A 875 -17.05 -4.40 -2.78
N GLY A 876 -17.89 -4.57 -3.79
CA GLY A 876 -18.06 -3.59 -4.87
C GLY A 876 -16.89 -3.54 -5.86
N TRP A 877 -15.88 -4.39 -5.67
CA TRP A 877 -14.74 -4.45 -6.57
C TRP A 877 -15.16 -4.87 -7.98
N TYR A 878 -14.67 -4.11 -8.96
CA TYR A 878 -14.80 -4.40 -10.37
C TYR A 878 -13.52 -3.91 -11.07
N ASN A 879 -13.00 -4.70 -12.01
CA ASN A 879 -11.81 -4.30 -12.77
C ASN A 879 -12.17 -3.37 -13.93
N MET A 880 -11.71 -2.12 -13.87
CA MET A 880 -11.68 -1.25 -15.04
C MET A 880 -10.65 -1.78 -16.05
N ALA A 881 -11.15 -2.31 -17.17
CA ALA A 881 -10.33 -2.98 -18.20
C ALA A 881 -9.27 -2.08 -18.87
N LEU A 882 -9.39 -0.76 -18.68
CA LEU A 882 -8.51 0.30 -19.19
C LEU A 882 -7.52 0.83 -18.11
N GLY A 883 -7.59 0.33 -16.87
CA GLY A 883 -6.95 0.98 -15.71
C GLY A 883 -7.82 2.12 -15.15
N GLY A 884 -7.35 2.79 -14.08
CA GLY A 884 -8.14 3.83 -13.40
C GLY A 884 -9.31 3.22 -12.62
N GLN A 885 -9.02 2.45 -11.58
CA GLN A 885 -10.03 1.70 -10.85
C GLN A 885 -10.97 2.64 -10.07
N HIS A 886 -12.27 2.33 -10.04
CA HIS A 886 -13.26 3.14 -9.34
C HIS A 886 -13.35 2.78 -7.86
N ILE A 887 -12.26 3.03 -7.10
CA ILE A 887 -12.17 2.70 -5.67
C ILE A 887 -13.28 3.39 -4.85
N ARG A 888 -13.79 4.53 -5.34
CA ARG A 888 -14.94 5.24 -4.77
C ARG A 888 -16.19 4.35 -4.60
N ASP A 889 -16.35 3.30 -5.41
CA ASP A 889 -17.50 2.39 -5.36
C ASP A 889 -17.25 1.15 -4.47
N TRP A 890 -16.02 0.99 -3.97
CA TRP A 890 -15.63 -0.15 -3.15
C TRP A 890 -15.88 0.11 -1.67
N TYR A 891 -16.03 -0.96 -0.91
CA TYR A 891 -16.22 -0.89 0.55
C TYR A 891 -15.75 -2.15 1.26
N PHE A 892 -15.46 -2.03 2.55
CA PHE A 892 -15.18 -3.19 3.40
C PHE A 892 -16.47 -3.88 3.84
N GLU A 893 -16.48 -5.20 3.83
CA GLU A 893 -17.55 -6.01 4.46
C GLU A 893 -17.67 -5.64 5.95
N GLN A 894 -18.90 -5.36 6.39
CA GLN A 894 -19.19 -4.85 7.75
C GLN A 894 -19.18 -5.96 8.81
#